data_AF-A0A6V7PWM2-F1
#
_entry.id   AF-A0A6V7PWM2-F1
#
_cell.length_a   1.000
_cell.length_b   1.000
_cell.length_c   1.000
_cell.angle_alpha   90.00
_cell.angle_beta   90.00
_cell.angle_gamma   90.00
#
_symmetry.space_group_name_H-M   'P 1'
#
loop_
_entity.id
_entity.type
_entity.pdbx_description
1 polymer ?
#
loop_
_entity_poly.entity_id
_entity_poly.type
_entity_poly.pdbx_seq_one_letter_code
_entity_poly.pdbx_strand_id
1 'polypeptide(L)'
;MKQPTPLCFLVITSLAFAFVAARSTPRGLNAEIEALQELDRVIGLPGNRIVRLTANLIFLDAPAGVGFSYSNTSVEIDRPGDNSTAFGSYAFLVKWFQRFPQYRENEFYIAGESYSGHYVPQLANVIFDENKKAIQENYINFKGFMIGNGYMNIETDLRGMIDYAWDHAVISDGAYKNITASCNFSAQIPSQECSNALQQYYAVYNIIDMYSLYTPRCELGYPNFTVSTAIQSEESADSISNFADLLKIPLGYDPCLETYATQYFNRQDVQKALHANVTKIPHPWSLCSGSINRAWNDSVRSVLPTIRKLVDGGLRVWIYSGDTDGRIPVTSTRYTLNKLGLKITGDWSPWYYHKQLCCLYLSYVCTFSEFAEEMAELWEGAYDSGSHSNGIYHQNLRMEPMYEAFLCPLTKQIMCDPVTLENGLTFEREAIEKWFKECRDSGRKPICPLTLKELNSTDLNPSIALRNTIEEWTQRNEAAQLDVARGSLTLSSSENDVLQALEYVIDICRKSRSNKRIVRNAELIPLIADVSKHSTEEDDDNKEAIAAGDTIRTIVKFLPHEQYQEREQAVSLLYELSKSESLCEKIGGVSGAILILVGMSSSKSENLLIVEKAEKTLENLERCEKNVRQMAENGQLQPLLRLLLEGSHKTQLSMAAYLGELVLSNDVKVYVARSAGSTLVDVMKSGNKEAREDALKALNQISSYEMSAKILIEAGILPPLVKDLFTVGPHQLPMRLKELAATVLVNIVSSGANFESIPLGPSNQTLVSEDIVHNLLHLISNTGPAIECKLLQVLVGLTSSSTSIKNIVAAIKSSGATISLIQFVEAPQREVRMAAIKLLHNIAPYMGQELADALRVTVGQLSSLVQVIAENNGISEEQAAAAGLLADLPERDSGLTHRLLEERAFDIVISKVVSIRQGETRGSRFVNPFLEGLVRILSRLTYLLDEPDIVSIVREHNLTALFTDLLQMSGLDKVQMVSAMALENLSQQSKHLTKVQVHPQPSFCLSIFPCLSKQPDTSGLCRVHGGLCSVKESFCLLEGRAVEKLVACLDHQNEKVVEASLAALCTLLDDGVNIQEGVMVLYDGIKPILDVLLESRTEILRRRAVWAVERILRTEEIAYDISGDLNVGTALVEAFRHGDYTTRQTAEQALKHIDKLPNFSGIFTKKGG
;
A
#
# COMPACT_ATOMS: atom_id res chain seq x y z
N MET A 1 -38.36 -9.21 -22.40
CA MET A 1 -37.10 -9.99 -22.33
C MET A 1 -36.44 -9.63 -21.01
N LYS A 2 -36.09 -10.64 -20.20
CA LYS A 2 -35.41 -10.44 -18.91
C LYS A 2 -34.05 -9.80 -19.18
N GLN A 3 -33.72 -8.71 -18.50
CA GLN A 3 -32.40 -8.07 -18.59
C GLN A 3 -31.30 -9.12 -18.39
N PRO A 4 -30.21 -9.10 -19.17
CA PRO A 4 -29.05 -9.91 -18.88
C PRO A 4 -28.34 -9.29 -17.66
N THR A 5 -28.70 -9.71 -16.45
CA THR A 5 -27.80 -9.68 -15.30
C THR A 5 -27.17 -11.06 -15.17
N PRO A 6 -25.83 -11.15 -15.13
CA PRO A 6 -25.21 -11.37 -13.82
C PRO A 6 -23.83 -10.69 -13.72
N LEU A 7 -23.81 -9.47 -13.21
CA LEU A 7 -22.72 -8.93 -12.40
C LEU A 7 -23.43 -8.32 -11.21
N CYS A 8 -23.15 -8.78 -9.99
CA CYS A 8 -23.90 -8.48 -8.78
C CYS A 8 -24.28 -6.99 -8.69
N PHE A 9 -25.52 -6.62 -9.08
CA PHE A 9 -26.06 -5.28 -8.82
C PHE A 9 -26.25 -5.03 -7.33
N LEU A 10 -26.38 -6.12 -6.59
CA LEU A 10 -26.37 -6.18 -5.15
C LEU A 10 -25.11 -6.95 -4.77
N VAL A 11 -23.97 -6.26 -4.62
CA VAL A 11 -22.96 -6.78 -3.69
C VAL A 11 -23.66 -6.73 -2.34
N ILE A 12 -24.17 -7.86 -1.85
CA ILE A 12 -24.83 -7.92 -0.55
C ILE A 12 -23.71 -7.98 0.48
N THR A 13 -23.07 -6.84 0.71
CA THR A 13 -22.04 -6.68 1.73
C THR A 13 -22.65 -6.47 3.09
N SER A 14 -21.98 -7.05 4.09
CA SER A 14 -22.28 -6.89 5.50
C SER A 14 -22.27 -5.40 5.88
N LEU A 15 -23.26 -4.95 6.65
CA LEU A 15 -23.24 -3.64 7.29
C LEU A 15 -22.15 -3.65 8.37
N ALA A 16 -21.25 -2.67 8.33
CA ALA A 16 -20.26 -2.47 9.38
C ALA A 16 -20.78 -1.41 10.35
N PHE A 17 -20.84 -1.75 11.63
CA PHE A 17 -21.25 -0.85 12.70
C PHE A 17 -20.08 -0.53 13.59
N ALA A 18 -19.86 0.74 13.91
CA ALA A 18 -18.76 1.19 14.74
C ALA A 18 -19.27 1.86 16.02
N PHE A 19 -18.70 1.44 17.16
CA PHE A 19 -18.99 1.98 18.49
C PHE A 19 -17.75 2.67 19.02
N VAL A 20 -17.78 3.98 19.14
CA VAL A 20 -16.66 4.76 19.63
C VAL A 20 -16.80 4.91 21.15
N ALA A 21 -15.91 4.25 21.91
CA ALA A 21 -15.91 4.34 23.36
C ALA A 21 -15.42 5.72 23.84
N ALA A 22 -16.16 6.34 24.76
CA ALA A 22 -15.68 7.53 25.46
C ALA A 22 -14.71 7.12 26.58
N ARG A 23 -13.46 7.63 26.53
CA ARG A 23 -12.40 7.60 27.58
C ARG A 23 -12.55 6.53 28.67
N SER A 24 -11.93 5.36 28.50
CA SER A 24 -11.74 4.41 29.61
C SER A 24 -10.53 4.78 30.47
N THR A 25 -10.71 4.75 31.79
CA THR A 25 -9.72 5.04 32.83
C THR A 25 -8.67 3.91 33.02
N PRO A 26 -7.45 4.22 33.47
CA PRO A 26 -6.25 3.38 33.30
C PRO A 26 -6.01 2.37 34.43
N ARG A 27 -6.93 1.43 34.69
CA ARG A 27 -6.68 0.35 35.67
C ARG A 27 -7.12 -1.01 35.16
N GLY A 28 -6.19 -1.68 34.47
CA GLY A 28 -6.27 -3.11 34.19
C GLY A 28 -6.09 -3.46 32.71
N LEU A 29 -4.88 -3.27 32.16
CA LEU A 29 -4.60 -3.67 30.78
C LEU A 29 -3.14 -4.05 30.50
N ASN A 30 -2.41 -4.60 31.47
CA ASN A 30 -0.99 -4.95 31.23
C ASN A 30 -0.80 -6.20 30.35
N ALA A 31 -1.81 -7.08 30.20
CA ALA A 31 -1.70 -8.28 29.37
C ALA A 31 -2.19 -8.07 27.91
N GLU A 32 -3.09 -7.12 27.66
CA GLU A 32 -3.56 -6.78 26.30
C GLU A 32 -2.63 -5.80 25.58
N ILE A 33 -1.84 -5.01 26.32
CA ILE A 33 -0.85 -4.08 25.73
C ILE A 33 0.27 -4.85 25.01
N GLU A 34 0.71 -6.00 25.53
CA GLU A 34 1.76 -6.81 24.89
C GLU A 34 1.25 -7.51 23.62
N ALA A 35 -0.01 -7.99 23.61
CA ALA A 35 -0.62 -8.62 22.43
C ALA A 35 -0.95 -7.60 21.32
N LEU A 36 -1.25 -6.36 21.66
CA LEU A 36 -1.57 -5.29 20.71
C LEU A 36 -0.33 -4.55 20.18
N GLN A 37 0.78 -4.52 20.93
CA GLN A 37 2.08 -4.03 20.44
C GLN A 37 2.64 -4.90 19.32
N GLU A 38 2.38 -6.20 19.35
CA GLU A 38 2.78 -7.11 18.29
C GLU A 38 1.92 -6.92 17.01
N LEU A 39 0.68 -6.45 17.13
CA LEU A 39 -0.21 -6.15 16.00
C LEU A 39 0.10 -4.80 15.34
N ASP A 40 0.44 -3.76 16.12
CA ASP A 40 0.90 -2.44 15.63
C ASP A 40 2.21 -2.57 14.82
N ARG A 41 3.06 -3.54 15.18
CA ARG A 41 4.32 -3.84 14.48
C ARG A 41 4.12 -4.50 13.11
N VAL A 42 2.96 -5.09 12.89
CA VAL A 42 2.62 -5.91 11.72
C VAL A 42 1.80 -5.14 10.68
N ILE A 43 1.08 -4.08 11.08
CA ILE A 43 0.12 -3.36 10.19
C ILE A 43 0.66 -1.99 9.69
N GLY A 44 1.77 -1.46 10.23
CA GLY A 44 2.51 -0.38 9.58
C GLY A 44 1.73 0.93 9.33
N LEU A 45 0.81 1.32 10.22
CA LEU A 45 0.16 2.64 10.21
C LEU A 45 0.89 3.57 11.21
N PRO A 46 1.55 4.67 10.80
CA PRO A 46 2.18 5.58 11.73
C PRO A 46 1.21 6.66 12.22
N GLY A 47 1.44 7.04 13.48
CA GLY A 47 0.64 7.99 14.25
C GLY A 47 0.63 9.39 13.65
N ASN A 48 -0.54 9.79 13.17
CA ASN A 48 -1.00 11.18 13.19
C ASN A 48 -2.34 11.17 13.93
N ARG A 49 -2.38 11.78 15.13
CA ARG A 49 -3.58 11.96 15.99
C ARG A 49 -4.73 10.99 15.73
N ILE A 50 -4.54 9.73 16.10
CA ILE A 50 -5.69 8.94 16.54
C ILE A 50 -5.75 9.20 18.05
N VAL A 51 -6.70 10.03 18.49
CA VAL A 51 -7.26 9.82 19.83
C VAL A 51 -7.59 8.34 19.85
N ARG A 52 -6.87 7.51 20.63
CA ARG A 52 -7.11 6.05 20.71
C ARG A 52 -8.51 5.84 21.30
N LEU A 53 -9.49 6.04 20.45
CA LEU A 53 -10.86 5.63 20.60
C LEU A 53 -10.81 4.18 20.16
N THR A 54 -10.93 3.27 21.12
CA THR A 54 -11.24 1.89 20.79
C THR A 54 -12.62 1.90 20.15
N ALA A 55 -12.65 1.59 18.85
CA ALA A 55 -13.88 1.36 18.13
C ALA A 55 -14.20 -0.14 18.22
N ASN A 56 -15.37 -0.49 18.74
CA ASN A 56 -15.87 -1.85 18.59
C ASN A 56 -16.55 -1.94 17.22
N LEU A 57 -16.30 -3.02 16.48
CA LEU A 57 -16.91 -3.24 15.17
C LEU A 57 -17.88 -4.42 15.22
N ILE A 58 -19.06 -4.25 14.65
CA ILE A 58 -20.00 -5.35 14.39
C ILE A 58 -20.22 -5.42 12.89
N PHE A 59 -20.03 -6.60 12.33
CA PHE A 59 -20.39 -6.90 10.95
C PHE A 59 -21.70 -7.68 10.93
N LEU A 60 -22.68 -7.18 10.18
CA LEU A 60 -24.00 -7.80 10.05
C LEU A 60 -24.26 -8.16 8.59
N ASP A 61 -24.40 -9.45 8.32
CA ASP A 61 -24.92 -9.91 7.04
C ASP A 61 -26.41 -9.56 6.95
N ALA A 62 -26.79 -8.73 5.99
CA ALA A 62 -28.17 -8.25 5.82
C ALA A 62 -28.54 -8.20 4.33
N PRO A 63 -29.77 -8.61 3.94
CA PRO A 63 -30.86 -9.13 4.77
C PRO A 63 -30.67 -10.59 5.22
N ALA A 64 -31.61 -11.12 6.00
CA ALA A 64 -31.65 -12.55 6.30
C ALA A 64 -31.69 -13.40 5.01
N GLY A 65 -30.90 -14.48 4.97
CA GLY A 65 -30.70 -15.32 3.79
C GLY A 65 -29.43 -15.02 2.99
N VAL A 66 -28.54 -14.18 3.52
CA VAL A 66 -27.20 -13.91 2.99
C VAL A 66 -26.13 -14.16 4.05
N GLY A 67 -24.92 -14.45 3.60
CA GLY A 67 -23.80 -14.79 4.49
C GLY A 67 -24.20 -15.89 5.48
N PHE A 68 -24.11 -15.60 6.77
CA PHE A 68 -24.59 -16.49 7.84
C PHE A 68 -25.90 -16.06 8.50
N SER A 69 -26.53 -14.99 8.01
CA SER A 69 -27.82 -14.53 8.53
C SER A 69 -28.97 -15.41 8.04
N TYR A 70 -29.82 -15.84 8.96
CA TYR A 70 -30.97 -16.72 8.67
C TYR A 70 -32.26 -16.19 9.30
N SER A 71 -33.39 -16.62 8.75
CA SER A 71 -34.72 -16.44 9.35
C SER A 71 -35.41 -17.79 9.45
N ASN A 72 -36.32 -17.93 10.41
CA ASN A 72 -37.20 -19.09 10.52
C ASN A 72 -38.39 -19.01 9.54
N THR A 73 -38.54 -17.90 8.82
CA THR A 73 -39.53 -17.68 7.76
C THR A 73 -38.89 -17.91 6.38
N SER A 74 -39.66 -18.38 5.40
CA SER A 74 -39.14 -18.52 4.02
C SER A 74 -39.09 -17.15 3.32
N VAL A 75 -38.18 -17.02 2.35
CA VAL A 75 -38.02 -15.83 1.47
C VAL A 75 -39.31 -15.51 0.69
N GLU A 76 -40.20 -16.51 0.54
CA GLU A 76 -41.51 -16.35 -0.10
C GLU A 76 -42.53 -15.67 0.81
N ILE A 77 -42.40 -15.86 2.13
CA ILE A 77 -43.26 -15.29 3.18
C ILE A 77 -42.75 -13.91 3.60
N ASP A 78 -41.44 -13.76 3.78
CA ASP A 78 -40.78 -12.52 4.17
C ASP A 78 -39.84 -12.07 3.04
N ARG A 79 -40.40 -11.29 2.11
CA ARG A 79 -39.68 -10.92 0.88
C ARG A 79 -38.57 -9.89 1.19
N PRO A 80 -37.34 -10.14 0.72
CA PRO A 80 -36.22 -9.25 0.97
C PRO A 80 -36.36 -7.96 0.16
N GLY A 81 -35.82 -6.89 0.73
CA GLY A 81 -36.20 -5.53 0.34
C GLY A 81 -35.42 -4.44 1.03
N ASP A 82 -35.28 -3.28 0.40
CA ASP A 82 -34.65 -2.11 1.01
C ASP A 82 -35.29 -1.78 2.38
N ASN A 83 -36.63 -1.78 2.43
CA ASN A 83 -37.39 -1.40 3.62
C ASN A 83 -37.36 -2.50 4.70
N SER A 84 -37.59 -3.76 4.30
CA SER A 84 -37.55 -4.90 5.24
C SER A 84 -36.16 -5.09 5.83
N THR A 85 -35.10 -4.86 5.04
CA THR A 85 -33.70 -4.89 5.50
C THR A 85 -33.42 -3.81 6.54
N ALA A 86 -33.90 -2.58 6.33
CA ALA A 86 -33.72 -1.48 7.28
C ALA A 86 -34.40 -1.77 8.62
N PHE A 87 -35.67 -2.22 8.61
CA PHE A 87 -36.39 -2.58 9.83
C PHE A 87 -35.81 -3.82 10.54
N GLY A 88 -35.40 -4.85 9.77
CA GLY A 88 -34.75 -6.04 10.32
C GLY A 88 -33.42 -5.71 11.00
N SER A 89 -32.61 -4.85 10.37
CA SER A 89 -31.33 -4.39 10.94
C SER A 89 -31.53 -3.53 12.19
N TYR A 90 -32.54 -2.64 12.20
CA TYR A 90 -32.92 -1.89 13.40
C TYR A 90 -33.35 -2.80 14.54
N ALA A 91 -34.21 -3.79 14.27
CA ALA A 91 -34.67 -4.75 15.28
C ALA A 91 -33.50 -5.59 15.84
N PHE A 92 -32.53 -5.96 15.00
CA PHE A 92 -31.28 -6.58 15.43
C PHE A 92 -30.51 -5.67 16.39
N LEU A 93 -30.27 -4.41 16.02
CA LEU A 93 -29.51 -3.45 16.83
C LEU A 93 -30.15 -3.22 18.20
N VAL A 94 -31.47 -3.02 18.26
CA VAL A 94 -32.20 -2.85 19.53
C VAL A 94 -32.00 -4.07 20.43
N LYS A 95 -32.18 -5.28 19.91
CA LYS A 95 -31.96 -6.53 20.67
C LYS A 95 -30.50 -6.71 21.08
N TRP A 96 -29.56 -6.31 20.23
CA TRP A 96 -28.13 -6.36 20.53
C TRP A 96 -27.78 -5.42 21.69
N PHE A 97 -28.25 -4.18 21.67
CA PHE A 97 -28.07 -3.23 22.76
C PHE A 97 -28.80 -3.62 24.05
N GLN A 98 -29.90 -4.38 23.96
CA GLN A 98 -30.54 -5.00 25.13
C GLN A 98 -29.70 -6.13 25.72
N ARG A 99 -29.05 -6.94 24.88
CA ARG A 99 -28.16 -8.02 25.33
C ARG A 99 -26.82 -7.50 25.86
N PHE A 100 -26.31 -6.41 25.30
CA PHE A 100 -25.02 -5.81 25.65
C PHE A 100 -25.17 -4.33 26.06
N PRO A 101 -25.81 -4.06 27.22
CA PRO A 101 -26.14 -2.70 27.64
C PRO A 101 -24.92 -1.80 27.87
N GLN A 102 -23.73 -2.38 28.13
CA GLN A 102 -22.49 -1.64 28.35
C GLN A 102 -22.05 -0.78 27.16
N TYR A 103 -22.56 -1.04 25.95
CA TYR A 103 -22.20 -0.29 24.74
C TYR A 103 -23.22 0.82 24.40
N ARG A 104 -24.33 0.96 25.13
CA ARG A 104 -25.40 1.93 24.80
C ARG A 104 -24.97 3.39 24.83
N GLU A 105 -24.08 3.73 25.76
CA GLU A 105 -23.58 5.10 25.94
C GLU A 105 -22.53 5.49 24.88
N ASN A 106 -21.99 4.52 24.15
CA ASN A 106 -20.98 4.78 23.13
C ASN A 106 -21.59 5.49 21.92
N GLU A 107 -20.81 6.37 21.28
CA GLU A 107 -21.25 6.96 20.02
C GLU A 107 -21.34 5.89 18.95
N PHE A 108 -22.50 5.79 18.32
CA PHE A 108 -22.80 4.77 17.33
C PHE A 108 -22.80 5.36 15.92
N TYR A 109 -22.08 4.70 15.02
CA TYR A 109 -22.02 5.02 13.60
C TYR A 109 -22.29 3.77 12.77
N ILE A 110 -22.86 3.97 11.60
CA ILE A 110 -23.08 2.90 10.62
C ILE A 110 -22.31 3.21 9.35
N ALA A 111 -21.71 2.19 8.73
CA ALA A 111 -20.94 2.33 7.52
C ALA A 111 -21.26 1.19 6.54
N GLY A 112 -21.13 1.48 5.26
CA GLY A 112 -21.32 0.49 4.21
C GLY A 112 -20.80 0.96 2.86
N GLU A 113 -20.65 0.01 1.95
CA GLU A 113 -20.13 0.25 0.61
C GLU A 113 -21.08 -0.27 -0.48
N SER A 114 -20.94 0.24 -1.71
CA SER A 114 -21.65 -0.26 -2.89
C SER A 114 -23.16 -0.05 -2.80
N TYR A 115 -23.97 -1.11 -2.92
CA TYR A 115 -25.42 -1.04 -2.73
C TYR A 115 -25.82 -0.62 -1.30
N SER A 116 -24.89 -0.65 -0.33
CA SER A 116 -25.12 -0.06 0.99
C SER A 116 -25.36 1.45 0.96
N GLY A 117 -25.13 2.12 -0.17
CA GLY A 117 -25.67 3.46 -0.41
C GLY A 117 -27.20 3.54 -0.26
N HIS A 118 -27.92 2.42 -0.40
CA HIS A 118 -29.33 2.29 -0.01
C HIS A 118 -29.50 1.92 1.47
N TYR A 119 -28.87 0.82 1.90
CA TYR A 119 -29.06 0.25 3.23
C TYR A 119 -28.72 1.23 4.36
N VAL A 120 -27.60 1.95 4.23
CA VAL A 120 -27.09 2.86 5.27
C VAL A 120 -28.04 4.04 5.50
N PRO A 121 -28.41 4.88 4.49
CA PRO A 121 -29.36 5.96 4.69
C PRO A 121 -30.73 5.50 5.17
N GLN A 122 -31.21 4.35 4.69
CA GLN A 122 -32.53 3.85 5.07
C GLN A 122 -32.55 3.35 6.52
N LEU A 123 -31.53 2.60 6.95
CA LEU A 123 -31.36 2.23 8.36
C LEU A 123 -31.15 3.45 9.25
N ALA A 124 -30.33 4.41 8.83
CA ALA A 124 -30.14 5.68 9.53
C ALA A 124 -31.48 6.41 9.72
N ASN A 125 -32.34 6.41 8.71
CA ASN A 125 -33.67 7.01 8.78
C ASN A 125 -34.60 6.30 9.75
N VAL A 126 -34.60 4.96 9.78
CA VAL A 126 -35.35 4.19 10.77
C VAL A 126 -34.84 4.51 12.19
N ILE A 127 -33.53 4.47 12.43
CA ILE A 127 -32.95 4.82 13.75
C ILE A 127 -33.32 6.25 14.14
N PHE A 128 -33.21 7.21 13.22
CA PHE A 128 -33.51 8.62 13.47
C PHE A 128 -34.98 8.87 13.82
N ASP A 129 -35.92 8.23 13.11
CA ASP A 129 -37.35 8.37 13.38
C ASP A 129 -37.78 7.62 14.65
N GLU A 130 -37.24 6.42 14.90
CA GLU A 130 -37.57 5.63 16.09
C GLU A 130 -36.95 6.24 17.37
N ASN A 131 -35.73 6.81 17.31
CA ASN A 131 -35.12 7.50 18.44
C ASN A 131 -35.96 8.68 18.96
N LYS A 132 -36.80 9.30 18.11
CA LYS A 132 -37.72 10.38 18.53
C LYS A 132 -38.87 9.88 19.41
N LYS A 133 -39.18 8.58 19.35
CA LYS A 133 -40.30 7.94 20.06
C LYS A 133 -39.84 6.87 21.06
N ALA A 134 -38.54 6.54 21.07
CA ALA A 134 -37.98 5.47 21.86
C ALA A 134 -37.95 5.83 23.35
N ILE A 135 -38.33 4.85 24.18
CA ILE A 135 -38.00 4.85 25.61
C ILE A 135 -36.50 4.59 25.80
N GLN A 136 -35.95 4.94 26.96
CA GLN A 136 -34.51 4.87 27.27
C GLN A 136 -33.85 3.53 26.90
N GLU A 137 -34.57 2.41 27.02
CA GLU A 137 -34.05 1.07 26.73
C GLU A 137 -33.85 0.76 25.24
N ASN A 138 -34.56 1.46 24.36
CA ASN A 138 -34.50 1.27 22.90
C ASN A 138 -33.80 2.44 22.17
N TYR A 139 -33.35 3.45 22.92
CA TYR A 139 -32.64 4.60 22.36
C TYR A 139 -31.22 4.21 21.95
N ILE A 140 -30.84 4.55 20.71
CA ILE A 140 -29.49 4.32 20.17
C ILE A 140 -28.75 5.65 20.10
N ASN A 141 -27.54 5.75 20.67
CA ASN A 141 -26.72 6.98 20.63
C ASN A 141 -26.08 7.23 19.25
N PHE A 142 -26.92 7.36 18.22
CA PHE A 142 -26.55 7.44 16.82
C PHE A 142 -26.05 8.84 16.44
N LYS A 143 -24.85 8.92 15.85
CA LYS A 143 -24.17 10.19 15.55
C LYS A 143 -24.01 10.51 14.07
N GLY A 144 -24.08 9.51 13.21
CA GLY A 144 -23.83 9.69 11.79
C GLY A 144 -23.50 8.39 11.07
N PHE A 145 -23.26 8.52 9.77
CA PHE A 145 -22.99 7.38 8.91
C PHE A 145 -22.01 7.67 7.78
N MET A 146 -21.43 6.61 7.23
CA MET A 146 -20.44 6.65 6.16
C MET A 146 -20.86 5.78 4.98
N ILE A 147 -20.61 6.24 3.76
CA ILE A 147 -20.92 5.52 2.52
C ILE A 147 -19.69 5.54 1.61
N GLY A 148 -19.13 4.37 1.31
CA GLY A 148 -18.07 4.18 0.32
C GLY A 148 -18.63 3.74 -1.02
N ASN A 149 -18.16 4.30 -2.13
CA ASN A 149 -18.52 3.90 -3.51
C ASN A 149 -20.03 3.63 -3.64
N GLY A 150 -20.86 4.53 -3.11
CA GLY A 150 -22.27 4.25 -2.80
C GLY A 150 -23.21 4.43 -3.98
N TYR A 151 -24.01 3.40 -4.27
CA TYR A 151 -25.15 3.51 -5.19
C TYR A 151 -26.27 4.26 -4.48
N MET A 152 -26.68 5.41 -4.99
CA MET A 152 -27.55 6.34 -4.26
C MET A 152 -28.67 6.95 -5.11
N ASN A 153 -28.47 7.05 -6.42
CA ASN A 153 -29.44 7.57 -7.36
C ASN A 153 -29.19 6.96 -8.74
N ILE A 154 -30.13 6.10 -9.17
CA ILE A 154 -30.03 5.33 -10.41
C ILE A 154 -29.68 6.18 -11.66
N GLU A 155 -30.23 7.38 -11.77
CA GLU A 155 -30.02 8.22 -12.96
C GLU A 155 -28.59 8.75 -13.02
N THR A 156 -28.11 9.34 -11.92
CA THR A 156 -26.76 9.89 -11.86
C THR A 156 -25.70 8.80 -11.81
N ASP A 157 -26.01 7.67 -11.18
CA ASP A 157 -25.09 6.53 -11.10
C ASP A 157 -24.92 5.85 -12.47
N LEU A 158 -26.01 5.60 -13.21
CA LEU A 158 -25.91 5.03 -14.58
C LEU A 158 -25.19 5.98 -15.53
N ARG A 159 -25.50 7.28 -15.46
CA ARG A 159 -24.80 8.28 -16.28
C ARG A 159 -23.31 8.34 -15.95
N GLY A 160 -22.98 8.39 -14.66
CA GLY A 160 -21.61 8.45 -14.18
C GLY A 160 -20.78 7.25 -14.62
N MET A 161 -21.35 6.04 -14.63
CA MET A 161 -20.72 4.83 -15.16
C MET A 161 -20.36 4.95 -16.65
N ILE A 162 -21.29 5.42 -17.48
CA ILE A 162 -21.05 5.55 -18.93
C ILE A 162 -20.02 6.64 -19.23
N ASP A 163 -20.14 7.81 -18.57
CA ASP A 163 -19.20 8.92 -18.74
C ASP A 163 -17.79 8.54 -18.28
N TYR A 164 -17.65 7.80 -17.18
CA TYR A 164 -16.37 7.31 -16.68
C TYR A 164 -15.70 6.30 -17.62
N ALA A 165 -16.46 5.34 -18.13
CA ALA A 165 -15.96 4.36 -19.09
C ALA A 165 -15.49 5.02 -20.39
N TRP A 166 -16.17 6.07 -20.85
CA TRP A 166 -15.73 6.84 -22.02
C TRP A 166 -14.45 7.64 -21.74
N ASP A 167 -14.39 8.36 -20.62
CA ASP A 167 -13.23 9.18 -20.23
C ASP A 167 -11.95 8.34 -20.02
N HIS A 168 -12.10 7.09 -19.61
CA HIS A 168 -11.00 6.13 -19.41
C HIS A 168 -10.73 5.24 -20.63
N ALA A 169 -11.30 5.57 -21.79
CA ALA A 169 -11.15 4.82 -23.05
C ALA A 169 -11.56 3.34 -22.97
N VAL A 170 -12.44 2.97 -22.03
CA VAL A 170 -13.04 1.64 -21.92
C VAL A 170 -14.05 1.41 -23.06
N ILE A 171 -14.78 2.45 -23.46
CA ILE A 171 -15.71 2.41 -24.60
C ILE A 171 -15.33 3.45 -25.66
N SER A 172 -15.62 3.17 -26.92
CA SER A 172 -15.32 4.07 -28.05
C SER A 172 -16.28 5.27 -28.10
N ASP A 173 -15.86 6.36 -28.78
CA ASP A 173 -16.73 7.51 -29.07
C ASP A 173 -18.03 7.12 -29.76
N GLY A 174 -17.99 6.11 -30.64
CA GLY A 174 -19.17 5.58 -31.33
C GLY A 174 -20.13 4.91 -30.35
N ALA A 175 -19.61 4.07 -29.45
CA ALA A 175 -20.41 3.42 -28.42
C ALA A 175 -21.00 4.45 -27.43
N TYR A 176 -20.21 5.42 -27.00
CA TYR A 176 -20.65 6.51 -26.12
C TYR A 176 -21.77 7.34 -26.75
N LYS A 177 -21.60 7.79 -28.01
CA LYS A 177 -22.65 8.52 -28.75
C LYS A 177 -23.92 7.70 -28.95
N ASN A 178 -23.78 6.41 -29.23
CA ASN A 178 -24.93 5.52 -29.42
C ASN A 178 -25.71 5.32 -28.10
N ILE A 179 -25.02 5.11 -26.99
CA ILE A 179 -25.63 4.94 -25.66
C ILE A 179 -26.30 6.24 -25.23
N THR A 180 -25.61 7.38 -25.31
CA THR A 180 -26.16 8.69 -24.92
C THR A 180 -27.34 9.15 -25.77
N ALA A 181 -27.40 8.75 -27.05
CA ALA A 181 -28.55 9.02 -27.92
C ALA A 181 -29.74 8.08 -27.67
N SER A 182 -29.47 6.80 -27.36
CA SER A 182 -30.51 5.75 -27.26
C SER A 182 -31.06 5.55 -25.85
N CYS A 183 -30.31 5.92 -24.80
CA CYS A 183 -30.65 5.69 -23.41
C CYS A 183 -31.15 6.95 -22.69
N ASN A 184 -32.35 6.85 -22.10
CA ASN A 184 -32.82 7.79 -21.10
C ASN A 184 -32.59 7.21 -19.70
N PHE A 185 -31.55 7.66 -18.99
CA PHE A 185 -31.18 7.15 -17.67
C PHE A 185 -32.19 7.47 -16.56
N SER A 186 -33.11 8.42 -16.79
CA SER A 186 -34.21 8.70 -15.86
C SER A 186 -35.36 7.69 -16.00
N ALA A 187 -35.48 6.98 -17.13
CA ALA A 187 -36.58 6.07 -17.40
C ALA A 187 -36.59 4.84 -16.47
N GLN A 188 -37.78 4.32 -16.17
CA GLN A 188 -37.93 3.16 -15.29
C GLN A 188 -37.51 1.86 -15.96
N ILE A 189 -37.77 1.74 -17.27
CA ILE A 189 -37.45 0.58 -18.09
C ILE A 189 -36.63 1.08 -19.28
N PRO A 190 -35.42 0.56 -19.53
CA PRO A 190 -34.64 0.93 -20.69
C PRO A 190 -35.36 0.48 -21.98
N SER A 191 -35.30 1.30 -23.03
CA SER A 191 -35.81 0.93 -24.35
C SER A 191 -35.03 -0.27 -24.90
N GLN A 192 -35.60 -0.96 -25.90
CA GLN A 192 -34.88 -2.06 -26.57
C GLN A 192 -33.60 -1.53 -27.26
N GLU A 193 -33.67 -0.33 -27.82
CA GLU A 193 -32.53 0.36 -28.44
C GLU A 193 -31.43 0.65 -27.39
N CYS A 194 -31.79 1.19 -26.23
CA CYS A 194 -30.86 1.40 -25.12
C CYS A 194 -30.24 0.09 -24.63
N SER A 195 -31.06 -0.97 -24.48
CA SER A 195 -30.59 -2.29 -24.05
C SER A 195 -29.56 -2.87 -25.03
N ASN A 196 -29.78 -2.69 -26.34
CA ASN A 196 -28.83 -3.11 -27.38
C ASN A 196 -27.55 -2.26 -27.34
N ALA A 197 -27.67 -0.94 -27.14
CA ALA A 197 -26.50 -0.05 -27.03
C ALA A 197 -25.63 -0.40 -25.80
N LEU A 198 -26.26 -0.70 -24.66
CA LEU A 198 -25.57 -1.11 -23.43
C LEU A 198 -24.90 -2.49 -23.53
N GLN A 199 -25.27 -3.33 -24.50
CA GLN A 199 -24.61 -4.62 -24.69
C GLN A 199 -23.13 -4.46 -25.05
N GLN A 200 -22.79 -3.43 -25.84
CA GLN A 200 -21.40 -3.12 -26.18
C GLN A 200 -20.60 -2.67 -24.96
N TYR A 201 -21.23 -1.88 -24.07
CA TYR A 201 -20.63 -1.47 -22.80
C TYR A 201 -20.30 -2.67 -21.90
N TYR A 202 -21.28 -3.56 -21.65
CA TYR A 202 -21.05 -4.72 -20.79
C TYR A 202 -20.11 -5.76 -21.40
N ALA A 203 -20.00 -5.82 -22.72
CA ALA A 203 -19.07 -6.74 -23.38
C ALA A 203 -17.61 -6.43 -23.03
N VAL A 204 -17.25 -5.17 -22.82
CA VAL A 204 -15.87 -4.79 -22.44
C VAL A 204 -15.52 -5.31 -21.05
N TYR A 205 -16.46 -5.29 -20.09
CA TYR A 205 -16.23 -5.85 -18.75
C TYR A 205 -16.20 -7.40 -18.71
N ASN A 206 -16.29 -8.07 -19.87
CA ASN A 206 -15.91 -9.47 -19.98
C ASN A 206 -14.40 -9.67 -20.14
N ILE A 207 -13.64 -8.63 -20.46
CA ILE A 207 -12.17 -8.69 -20.65
C ILE A 207 -11.40 -7.96 -19.55
N ILE A 208 -12.01 -6.98 -18.87
CA ILE A 208 -11.43 -6.23 -17.76
C ILE A 208 -12.27 -6.37 -16.49
N ASP A 209 -11.67 -6.11 -15.32
CA ASP A 209 -12.42 -6.03 -14.06
C ASP A 209 -13.15 -4.69 -13.94
N MET A 210 -14.46 -4.74 -13.65
CA MET A 210 -15.29 -3.54 -13.52
C MET A 210 -15.05 -2.78 -12.22
N TYR A 211 -14.57 -3.44 -11.17
CA TYR A 211 -14.37 -2.82 -9.85
C TYR A 211 -12.97 -2.22 -9.68
N SER A 212 -12.05 -2.50 -10.60
CA SER A 212 -10.75 -1.82 -10.69
C SER A 212 -10.19 -1.89 -12.11
N LEU A 213 -10.29 -0.78 -12.85
CA LEU A 213 -9.93 -0.72 -14.28
C LEU A 213 -8.47 -1.13 -14.58
N TYR A 214 -7.56 -0.91 -13.63
CA TYR A 214 -6.12 -1.15 -13.81
C TYR A 214 -5.64 -2.46 -13.18
N THR A 215 -6.54 -3.23 -12.57
CA THR A 215 -6.20 -4.53 -11.97
C THR A 215 -6.46 -5.66 -12.97
N PRO A 216 -5.57 -6.65 -13.11
CA PRO A 216 -5.82 -7.82 -13.95
C PRO A 216 -7.11 -8.54 -13.53
N ARG A 217 -7.91 -9.02 -14.48
CA ARG A 217 -9.12 -9.78 -14.17
C ARG A 217 -8.76 -11.12 -13.50
N CYS A 218 -9.64 -11.62 -12.61
CA CYS A 218 -9.52 -12.99 -12.13
C CYS A 218 -9.84 -14.00 -13.25
N GLU A 219 -8.80 -14.58 -13.87
CA GLU A 219 -8.93 -15.68 -14.83
C GLU A 219 -9.11 -17.01 -14.06
N LEU A 220 -10.34 -17.44 -13.82
CA LEU A 220 -10.57 -18.72 -13.15
C LEU A 220 -10.30 -19.91 -14.09
N GLY A 221 -9.10 -20.43 -13.95
CA GLY A 221 -8.73 -21.82 -14.15
C GLY A 221 -7.72 -22.24 -13.09
N TYR A 222 -8.01 -22.10 -11.79
CA TYR A 222 -7.29 -22.91 -10.80
C TYR A 222 -7.60 -24.37 -11.13
N PRO A 223 -6.60 -25.24 -11.39
CA PRO A 223 -6.85 -26.67 -11.45
C PRO A 223 -7.33 -27.09 -10.07
N ASN A 224 -8.58 -27.53 -10.00
CA ASN A 224 -9.14 -28.40 -8.98
C ASN A 224 -8.44 -28.35 -7.62
N PHE A 225 -8.98 -27.56 -6.69
CA PHE A 225 -9.01 -27.99 -5.30
C PHE A 225 -9.98 -29.18 -5.21
N THR A 226 -9.65 -30.29 -5.89
CA THR A 226 -10.23 -31.58 -5.60
C THR A 226 -9.78 -31.95 -4.21
N VAL A 227 -10.72 -31.91 -3.28
CA VAL A 227 -10.71 -32.63 -2.01
C VAL A 227 -10.70 -34.13 -2.30
N SER A 228 -9.66 -34.60 -2.99
CA SER A 228 -9.43 -35.99 -3.40
C SER A 228 -7.94 -36.10 -3.70
N THR A 229 -7.07 -35.81 -2.74
CA THR A 229 -6.21 -36.87 -2.15
C THR A 229 -5.84 -36.62 -0.67
N ALA A 230 -6.41 -35.63 0.01
CA ALA A 230 -6.23 -35.44 1.46
C ALA A 230 -7.24 -36.23 2.32
N ILE A 231 -7.69 -37.39 1.84
CA ILE A 231 -8.35 -38.42 2.66
C ILE A 231 -7.61 -39.73 2.40
N GLN A 232 -6.34 -39.78 2.79
CA GLN A 232 -5.62 -41.01 3.11
C GLN A 232 -4.31 -40.70 3.86
N SER A 233 -4.43 -39.94 4.94
CA SER A 233 -3.51 -40.03 6.09
C SER A 233 -4.15 -39.29 7.26
N GLU A 234 -4.76 -40.06 8.15
CA GLU A 234 -5.15 -39.62 9.49
C GLU A 234 -3.88 -39.32 10.30
N GLU A 235 -3.20 -38.20 10.04
CA GLU A 235 -2.20 -37.66 10.97
C GLU A 235 -1.81 -36.22 10.56
N SER A 236 -1.90 -35.30 11.53
CA SER A 236 -1.48 -33.88 11.52
C SER A 236 -2.40 -32.83 10.85
N ALA A 237 -3.43 -32.43 11.60
CA ALA A 237 -4.21 -31.20 11.38
C ALA A 237 -3.53 -29.94 11.96
N ASP A 238 -2.19 -29.86 11.94
CA ASP A 238 -1.40 -28.88 12.72
C ASP A 238 -0.57 -27.87 11.89
N SER A 239 -0.72 -27.79 10.55
CA SER A 239 0.19 -26.99 9.71
C SER A 239 -0.46 -25.88 8.85
N ILE A 240 -1.52 -25.22 9.35
CA ILE A 240 -1.82 -23.84 8.89
C ILE A 240 -1.33 -22.89 9.98
N SER A 241 -0.01 -22.78 10.11
CA SER A 241 0.65 -22.13 11.25
C SER A 241 1.03 -20.65 11.05
N ASN A 242 0.75 -20.03 9.89
CA ASN A 242 1.18 -18.64 9.67
C ASN A 242 0.03 -17.71 9.24
N PHE A 243 -0.53 -17.03 10.24
CA PHE A 243 -1.37 -15.82 10.08
C PHE A 243 -0.65 -14.71 9.29
N ALA A 244 0.69 -14.75 9.26
CA ALA A 244 1.57 -13.79 8.58
C ALA A 244 1.48 -13.82 7.04
N ASP A 245 0.98 -14.89 6.43
CA ASP A 245 0.83 -14.96 4.97
C ASP A 245 -0.50 -14.36 4.47
N LEU A 246 -1.51 -14.23 5.34
CA LEU A 246 -2.72 -13.43 5.07
C LEU A 246 -2.46 -11.92 5.15
N LEU A 247 -1.42 -11.51 5.89
CA LEU A 247 -0.99 -10.11 6.07
C LEU A 247 -0.09 -9.59 4.93
N LYS A 248 0.28 -10.45 3.97
CA LYS A 248 1.09 -10.11 2.79
C LYS A 248 0.25 -9.88 1.52
N ILE A 249 -1.07 -9.81 1.64
CA ILE A 249 -1.91 -9.29 0.57
C ILE A 249 -1.58 -7.81 0.44
N PRO A 250 -1.20 -7.29 -0.74
CA PRO A 250 -0.99 -5.86 -0.93
C PRO A 250 -2.22 -5.09 -0.42
N LEU A 251 -2.03 -3.88 0.12
CA LEU A 251 -3.09 -2.92 0.46
C LEU A 251 -3.86 -2.43 -0.79
N GLY A 252 -4.32 -3.34 -1.65
CA GLY A 252 -4.93 -3.10 -2.94
C GLY A 252 -6.06 -4.08 -3.23
N TYR A 253 -6.87 -3.74 -4.23
CA TYR A 253 -8.01 -4.53 -4.68
C TYR A 253 -7.57 -5.92 -5.19
N ASP A 254 -8.10 -7.00 -4.59
CA ASP A 254 -7.91 -8.38 -5.06
C ASP A 254 -9.15 -8.87 -5.82
N PRO A 255 -9.07 -9.01 -7.16
CA PRO A 255 -10.19 -9.42 -8.01
C PRO A 255 -10.62 -10.88 -7.78
N CYS A 256 -9.80 -11.70 -7.12
CA CYS A 256 -10.07 -13.11 -6.87
C CYS A 256 -10.64 -13.40 -5.46
N LEU A 257 -10.82 -12.38 -4.61
CA LEU A 257 -11.30 -12.49 -3.23
C LEU A 257 -12.56 -13.35 -3.09
N GLU A 258 -13.52 -13.18 -3.98
CA GLU A 258 -14.78 -13.93 -3.95
C GLU A 258 -14.57 -15.45 -3.96
N THR A 259 -13.57 -15.94 -4.71
CA THR A 259 -13.35 -17.39 -4.90
C THR A 259 -12.90 -18.04 -3.61
N TYR A 260 -11.81 -17.54 -3.02
CA TYR A 260 -11.25 -18.16 -1.82
C TYR A 260 -12.05 -17.81 -0.56
N ALA A 261 -12.68 -16.63 -0.48
CA ALA A 261 -13.61 -16.32 0.62
C ALA A 261 -14.78 -17.30 0.63
N THR A 262 -15.36 -17.58 -0.54
CA THR A 262 -16.45 -18.57 -0.67
C THR A 262 -16.00 -19.95 -0.23
N GLN A 263 -14.79 -20.39 -0.61
CA GLN A 263 -14.27 -21.68 -0.16
C GLN A 263 -14.01 -21.70 1.35
N TYR A 264 -13.39 -20.65 1.90
CA TYR A 264 -13.00 -20.55 3.30
C TYR A 264 -14.20 -20.54 4.24
N PHE A 265 -15.18 -19.66 4.00
CA PHE A 265 -16.37 -19.54 4.85
C PHE A 265 -17.31 -20.76 4.77
N ASN A 266 -17.20 -21.58 3.74
CA ASN A 266 -17.93 -22.85 3.65
C ASN A 266 -17.21 -24.05 4.29
N ARG A 267 -16.00 -23.88 4.84
CA ARG A 267 -15.35 -24.95 5.61
C ARG A 267 -16.06 -25.15 6.95
N GLN A 268 -16.24 -26.41 7.34
CA GLN A 268 -16.97 -26.78 8.56
C GLN A 268 -16.27 -26.29 9.84
N ASP A 269 -14.94 -26.36 9.88
CA ASP A 269 -14.13 -25.91 11.02
C ASP A 269 -14.22 -24.38 11.20
N VAL A 270 -14.21 -23.63 10.09
CA VAL A 270 -14.42 -22.17 10.09
C VAL A 270 -15.81 -21.82 10.60
N GLN A 271 -16.86 -22.47 10.09
CA GLN A 271 -18.23 -22.23 10.56
C GLN A 271 -18.41 -22.58 12.04
N LYS A 272 -17.72 -23.61 12.53
CA LYS A 272 -17.72 -23.98 13.95
C LYS A 272 -17.03 -22.91 14.80
N ALA A 273 -15.88 -22.40 14.35
CA ALA A 273 -15.14 -21.34 15.04
C ALA A 273 -15.92 -20.01 15.09
N LEU A 274 -16.64 -19.67 14.02
CA LEU A 274 -17.51 -18.49 13.95
C LEU A 274 -18.86 -18.66 14.66
N HIS A 275 -19.15 -19.86 15.19
CA HIS A 275 -20.47 -20.22 15.72
C HIS A 275 -21.61 -20.00 14.71
N ALA A 276 -21.33 -20.13 13.41
CA ALA A 276 -22.28 -19.86 12.33
C ALA A 276 -23.25 -21.04 12.08
N ASN A 277 -22.78 -22.29 12.20
CA ASN A 277 -23.60 -23.48 11.88
C ASN A 277 -24.32 -24.09 13.11
N VAL A 278 -24.62 -23.27 14.12
CA VAL A 278 -25.35 -23.74 15.33
C VAL A 278 -26.83 -24.00 15.01
N THR A 279 -27.36 -23.44 13.92
CA THR A 279 -28.79 -23.49 13.54
C THR A 279 -29.12 -24.23 12.25
N LYS A 280 -28.16 -24.93 11.61
CA LYS A 280 -28.33 -25.65 10.33
C LYS A 280 -28.85 -24.75 9.19
N ILE A 281 -28.06 -23.74 8.83
CA ILE A 281 -28.37 -22.81 7.74
C ILE A 281 -28.58 -23.62 6.43
N PRO A 282 -29.68 -23.41 5.68
CA PRO A 282 -30.07 -24.28 4.57
C PRO A 282 -29.32 -24.00 3.25
N HIS A 283 -28.35 -23.10 3.25
CA HIS A 283 -27.61 -22.66 2.06
C HIS A 283 -26.13 -22.44 2.38
N PRO A 284 -25.23 -22.60 1.39
CA PRO A 284 -23.82 -22.25 1.55
C PRO A 284 -23.63 -20.74 1.62
N TRP A 285 -22.57 -20.32 2.31
CA TRP A 285 -22.11 -18.93 2.29
C TRP A 285 -21.69 -18.54 0.87
N SER A 286 -22.03 -17.35 0.42
CA SER A 286 -21.59 -16.79 -0.87
C SER A 286 -21.57 -15.27 -0.77
N LEU A 287 -20.69 -14.63 -1.56
CA LEU A 287 -20.56 -13.18 -1.57
C LEU A 287 -21.80 -12.48 -2.17
N CYS A 288 -22.43 -13.12 -3.16
CA CYS A 288 -23.70 -12.67 -3.73
C CYS A 288 -24.75 -13.79 -3.76
N SER A 289 -25.89 -13.55 -3.10
CA SER A 289 -27.01 -14.50 -3.09
C SER A 289 -27.94 -14.29 -4.28
N GLY A 290 -27.86 -15.19 -5.28
CA GLY A 290 -28.73 -15.15 -6.45
C GLY A 290 -30.21 -15.43 -6.14
N SER A 291 -30.52 -16.17 -5.08
CA SER A 291 -31.90 -16.43 -4.65
C SER A 291 -32.54 -15.17 -4.05
N ILE A 292 -31.81 -14.44 -3.21
CA ILE A 292 -32.26 -13.16 -2.65
C ILE A 292 -32.42 -12.11 -3.75
N ASN A 293 -31.47 -12.02 -4.67
CA ASN A 293 -31.56 -11.09 -5.81
C ASN A 293 -32.83 -11.33 -6.66
N ARG A 294 -33.19 -12.59 -6.93
CA ARG A 294 -34.44 -12.93 -7.66
C ARG A 294 -35.71 -12.62 -6.89
N ALA A 295 -35.65 -12.60 -5.56
CA ALA A 295 -36.80 -12.36 -4.69
C ALA A 295 -36.93 -10.89 -4.25
N TRP A 296 -35.96 -10.03 -4.62
CA TRP A 296 -35.93 -8.62 -4.26
C TRP A 296 -37.08 -7.85 -4.90
N ASN A 297 -37.94 -7.21 -4.10
CA ASN A 297 -39.20 -6.67 -4.59
C ASN A 297 -39.42 -5.17 -4.33
N ASP A 298 -38.62 -4.55 -3.47
CA ASP A 298 -38.61 -3.11 -3.20
C ASP A 298 -37.19 -2.57 -3.26
N SER A 299 -36.95 -1.73 -4.26
CA SER A 299 -35.78 -0.87 -4.36
C SER A 299 -36.23 0.55 -4.65
N VAL A 300 -35.84 1.49 -3.80
CA VAL A 300 -36.10 2.90 -4.10
C VAL A 300 -35.18 3.34 -5.23
N ARG A 301 -35.59 4.33 -6.04
CA ARG A 301 -34.73 4.83 -7.13
C ARG A 301 -33.65 5.80 -6.66
N SER A 302 -33.88 6.44 -5.51
CA SER A 302 -33.02 7.49 -4.99
C SER A 302 -33.16 7.59 -3.48
N VAL A 303 -32.04 7.59 -2.76
CA VAL A 303 -31.99 7.86 -1.32
C VAL A 303 -31.66 9.31 -0.99
N LEU A 304 -31.42 10.16 -2.00
CA LEU A 304 -31.11 11.58 -1.80
C LEU A 304 -32.10 12.32 -0.87
N PRO A 305 -33.44 12.13 -0.97
CA PRO A 305 -34.37 12.76 -0.03
C PRO A 305 -34.15 12.31 1.42
N THR A 306 -33.81 11.03 1.61
CA THR A 306 -33.47 10.46 2.92
C THR A 306 -32.19 11.06 3.47
N ILE A 307 -31.13 11.16 2.64
CA ILE A 307 -29.86 11.77 3.05
C ILE A 307 -30.09 13.24 3.44
N ARG A 308 -30.85 14.00 2.65
CA ARG A 308 -31.19 15.40 2.96
C ARG A 308 -31.89 15.51 4.32
N LYS A 309 -32.95 14.72 4.54
CA LYS A 309 -33.68 14.67 5.82
C LYS A 309 -32.75 14.40 7.01
N LEU A 310 -31.76 13.51 6.85
CA LEU A 310 -30.84 13.13 7.92
C LEU A 310 -29.78 14.19 8.18
N VAL A 311 -29.29 14.85 7.13
CA VAL A 311 -28.39 16.01 7.25
C VAL A 311 -29.12 17.15 7.96
N ASP A 312 -30.33 17.50 7.54
CA ASP A 312 -31.19 18.51 8.20
C ASP A 312 -31.50 18.14 9.66
N GLY A 313 -31.54 16.83 9.94
CA GLY A 313 -31.67 16.26 11.28
C GLY A 313 -30.42 16.38 12.17
N GLY A 314 -29.32 16.95 11.66
CA GLY A 314 -28.07 17.17 12.40
C GLY A 314 -27.13 15.97 12.44
N LEU A 315 -27.35 14.92 11.63
CA LEU A 315 -26.45 13.77 11.56
C LEU A 315 -25.23 14.07 10.69
N ARG A 316 -24.07 13.52 11.09
CA ARG A 316 -22.85 13.58 10.28
C ARG A 316 -22.90 12.54 9.16
N VAL A 317 -22.62 12.97 7.94
CA VAL A 317 -22.61 12.11 6.75
C VAL A 317 -21.26 12.23 6.05
N TRP A 318 -20.61 11.10 5.82
CA TRP A 318 -19.38 11.02 5.01
C TRP A 318 -19.65 10.15 3.78
N ILE A 319 -19.42 10.70 2.59
CA ILE A 319 -19.44 9.94 1.33
C ILE A 319 -18.05 9.97 0.70
N TYR A 320 -17.52 8.82 0.29
CA TYR A 320 -16.21 8.71 -0.37
C TYR A 320 -16.27 7.73 -1.54
N SER A 321 -15.35 7.84 -2.50
CA SER A 321 -15.27 6.94 -3.66
C SER A 321 -13.83 6.76 -4.13
N GLY A 322 -13.49 5.52 -4.52
CA GLY A 322 -12.23 5.20 -5.19
C GLY A 322 -12.16 5.77 -6.62
N ASP A 323 -10.95 6.02 -7.11
CA ASP A 323 -10.68 6.59 -8.43
C ASP A 323 -10.54 5.56 -9.55
N THR A 324 -10.39 4.26 -9.22
CA THR A 324 -10.27 3.16 -10.19
C THR A 324 -11.54 2.30 -10.36
N ASP A 325 -12.57 2.52 -9.52
CA ASP A 325 -13.82 1.75 -9.54
C ASP A 325 -14.68 2.15 -10.74
N GLY A 326 -14.81 1.28 -11.74
CA GLY A 326 -15.68 1.48 -12.89
C GLY A 326 -17.14 1.06 -12.66
N ARG A 327 -17.46 0.43 -11.52
CA ARG A 327 -18.81 0.00 -11.15
C ARG A 327 -19.58 1.13 -10.47
N ILE A 328 -19.00 1.77 -9.46
CA ILE A 328 -19.56 3.00 -8.86
C ILE A 328 -18.46 4.06 -8.83
N PRO A 329 -18.17 4.67 -9.99
CA PRO A 329 -17.06 5.61 -10.12
C PRO A 329 -17.29 6.92 -9.38
N VAL A 330 -16.20 7.63 -9.15
CA VAL A 330 -16.21 9.00 -8.59
C VAL A 330 -17.13 9.96 -9.38
N THR A 331 -17.29 9.76 -10.69
CA THR A 331 -18.22 10.54 -11.53
C THR A 331 -19.68 10.38 -11.08
N SER A 332 -20.10 9.16 -10.74
CA SER A 332 -21.43 8.87 -10.19
C SER A 332 -21.65 9.63 -8.90
N THR A 333 -20.73 9.54 -7.95
CA THR A 333 -20.79 10.29 -6.69
C THR A 333 -20.85 11.79 -6.91
N ARG A 334 -20.05 12.33 -7.84
CA ARG A 334 -20.07 13.78 -8.17
C ARG A 334 -21.42 14.23 -8.72
N TYR A 335 -22.02 13.47 -9.64
CA TYR A 335 -23.34 13.79 -10.17
C TYR A 335 -24.44 13.66 -9.11
N THR A 336 -24.37 12.62 -8.29
CA THR A 336 -25.29 12.37 -7.19
C THR A 336 -25.24 13.51 -6.14
N LEU A 337 -24.05 13.94 -5.72
CA LEU A 337 -23.87 15.05 -4.77
C LEU A 337 -24.31 16.39 -5.36
N ASN A 338 -24.04 16.63 -6.65
CA ASN A 338 -24.52 17.82 -7.34
C ASN A 338 -26.07 17.84 -7.38
N LYS A 339 -26.70 16.70 -7.64
CA LYS A 339 -28.17 16.55 -7.60
C LYS A 339 -28.75 16.68 -6.18
N LEU A 340 -28.00 16.30 -5.16
CA LEU A 340 -28.35 16.52 -3.76
C LEU A 340 -28.31 18.01 -3.38
N GLY A 341 -27.54 18.84 -4.08
CA GLY A 341 -27.65 20.31 -4.03
C GLY A 341 -27.34 20.94 -2.67
N LEU A 342 -26.49 20.32 -1.84
CA LEU A 342 -26.01 20.95 -0.60
C LEU A 342 -25.00 22.06 -0.93
N LYS A 343 -25.04 23.16 -0.17
CA LYS A 343 -24.11 24.29 -0.35
C LYS A 343 -22.69 23.90 0.06
N ILE A 344 -21.68 24.25 -0.72
CA ILE A 344 -20.27 23.92 -0.43
C ILE A 344 -19.71 24.94 0.59
N THR A 345 -19.07 24.48 1.66
CA THR A 345 -18.37 25.33 2.66
C THR A 345 -16.88 25.45 2.42
N GLY A 346 -16.26 24.42 1.85
CA GLY A 346 -14.81 24.36 1.62
C GLY A 346 -14.54 23.69 0.30
N ASP A 347 -13.70 24.33 -0.52
CA ASP A 347 -13.31 23.84 -1.84
C ASP A 347 -12.35 22.64 -1.73
N TRP A 348 -12.09 21.97 -2.87
CA TRP A 348 -11.26 20.78 -2.97
C TRP A 348 -9.92 20.94 -2.25
N SER A 349 -9.79 20.21 -1.15
CA SER A 349 -8.62 20.27 -0.28
C SER A 349 -7.88 18.94 -0.29
N PRO A 350 -6.54 18.95 -0.43
CA PRO A 350 -5.75 17.74 -0.44
C PRO A 350 -5.71 17.09 0.94
N TRP A 351 -5.94 15.78 0.96
CA TRP A 351 -5.67 14.92 2.09
C TRP A 351 -4.38 14.14 1.79
N TYR A 352 -3.35 14.37 2.59
CA TYR A 352 -2.06 13.71 2.42
C TYR A 352 -1.91 12.51 3.35
N TYR A 353 -1.33 11.43 2.82
CA TYR A 353 -0.79 10.32 3.58
C TYR A 353 0.70 10.22 3.28
N HIS A 354 1.58 10.30 4.29
CA HIS A 354 3.04 10.25 4.08
C HIS A 354 3.59 11.26 3.05
N LYS A 355 3.05 12.48 3.01
CA LYS A 355 3.35 13.50 1.98
C LYS A 355 2.94 13.12 0.54
N GLN A 356 2.33 11.96 0.32
CA GLN A 356 1.65 11.62 -0.94
C GLN A 356 0.19 12.07 -0.85
N LEU A 357 -0.32 12.64 -1.95
CA LEU A 357 -1.73 12.97 -2.06
C LEU A 357 -2.52 11.64 -2.04
N CYS A 358 -3.30 11.42 -0.99
CA CYS A 358 -4.10 10.20 -0.83
C CYS A 358 -5.47 10.38 -1.46
N CYS A 359 -6.13 11.51 -1.16
CA CYS A 359 -7.39 11.90 -1.78
C CYS A 359 -7.56 13.42 -1.74
N LEU A 360 -8.60 13.91 -2.42
CA LEU A 360 -9.09 15.27 -2.26
C LEU A 360 -10.47 15.21 -1.60
N TYR A 361 -10.80 16.14 -0.71
CA TYR A 361 -12.10 16.20 -0.04
C TYR A 361 -12.78 17.56 -0.24
N LEU A 362 -14.11 17.57 -0.11
CA LEU A 362 -14.96 18.74 -0.26
C LEU A 362 -15.97 18.77 0.90
N SER A 363 -16.23 19.94 1.48
CA SER A 363 -17.13 20.09 2.64
C SER A 363 -18.43 20.81 2.27
N TYR A 364 -19.54 20.42 2.90
CA TYR A 364 -20.87 20.97 2.65
C TYR A 364 -21.47 21.62 3.92
N VAL A 365 -22.25 22.69 3.75
CA VAL A 365 -23.04 23.38 4.79
C VAL A 365 -24.20 22.48 5.19
N CYS A 366 -24.49 22.45 6.50
CA CYS A 366 -25.74 21.98 7.04
C CYS A 366 -26.64 23.20 7.33
N THR A 367 -27.76 23.35 6.63
CA THR A 367 -28.73 24.42 6.89
C THR A 367 -29.52 24.09 8.14
N PHE A 368 -29.06 24.57 9.30
CA PHE A 368 -29.92 24.84 10.45
C PHE A 368 -30.20 26.36 10.50
N SER A 369 -30.51 26.97 9.35
CA SER A 369 -30.80 28.41 9.22
C SER A 369 -32.01 28.75 8.34
N GLU A 370 -32.62 27.80 7.63
CA GLU A 370 -33.83 28.06 6.83
C GLU A 370 -35.13 27.86 7.65
N PHE A 371 -35.17 28.49 8.82
CA PHE A 371 -36.44 28.85 9.50
C PHE A 371 -36.40 30.30 10.03
N ALA A 372 -35.28 31.03 9.83
CA ALA A 372 -35.14 32.43 10.20
C ALA A 372 -35.27 33.39 9.01
N GLU A 373 -35.09 32.91 7.77
CA GLU A 373 -35.12 33.77 6.57
C GLU A 373 -36.54 33.93 5.96
N GLU A 374 -37.49 33.05 6.24
CA GLU A 374 -38.88 33.20 5.75
C GLU A 374 -39.75 34.17 6.57
N MET A 375 -39.27 34.66 7.72
CA MET A 375 -39.91 35.76 8.48
C MET A 375 -39.28 37.13 8.18
N ALA A 376 -38.19 37.18 7.42
CA ALA A 376 -37.50 38.42 7.06
C ALA A 376 -38.10 39.10 5.81
N GLU A 377 -38.85 38.39 4.96
CA GLU A 377 -39.43 38.97 3.73
C GLU A 377 -40.85 39.56 3.89
N LEU A 378 -41.38 39.63 5.12
CA LEU A 378 -42.68 40.29 5.37
C LEU A 378 -42.57 41.71 5.93
N TRP A 379 -41.38 42.24 6.22
CA TRP A 379 -41.21 43.56 6.86
C TRP A 379 -40.05 44.42 6.33
N GLU A 380 -39.72 44.36 5.03
CA GLU A 380 -39.02 45.48 4.36
C GLU A 380 -39.93 46.14 3.31
N GLY A 381 -40.85 46.96 3.83
CA GLY A 381 -41.54 47.99 3.06
C GLY A 381 -41.09 49.37 3.51
N ALA A 382 -40.06 49.89 2.84
CA ALA A 382 -39.68 51.31 2.73
C ALA A 382 -39.22 52.03 4.02
N TYR A 383 -37.97 52.51 4.05
CA TYR A 383 -37.66 53.89 3.68
C TYR A 383 -36.16 54.22 3.78
N ASP A 384 -35.75 55.02 2.82
CA ASP A 384 -34.47 55.70 2.66
C ASP A 384 -34.19 56.72 3.80
N SER A 385 -32.91 57.06 3.89
CA SER A 385 -32.23 58.06 4.70
C SER A 385 -32.98 59.39 4.95
N GLY A 386 -32.84 59.95 6.18
CA GLY A 386 -33.02 61.39 6.39
C GLY A 386 -33.50 61.89 7.76
N SER A 387 -32.53 62.17 8.64
CA SER A 387 -32.48 63.32 9.58
C SER A 387 -33.49 63.49 10.75
N HIS A 388 -32.88 63.79 11.91
CA HIS A 388 -33.39 64.55 13.07
C HIS A 388 -34.65 64.07 13.80
N SER A 389 -34.50 63.66 15.07
CA SER A 389 -34.81 64.52 16.23
C SER A 389 -34.72 63.75 17.55
N ASN A 390 -34.27 64.46 18.58
CA ASN A 390 -34.34 64.05 19.99
C ASN A 390 -35.75 63.59 20.37
N GLY A 391 -35.86 62.41 20.96
CA GLY A 391 -37.09 61.89 21.52
C GLY A 391 -36.81 60.78 22.53
N ILE A 392 -36.56 61.19 23.77
CA ILE A 392 -36.56 60.32 24.95
C ILE A 392 -37.88 59.53 24.95
N TYR A 393 -37.79 58.20 24.81
CA TYR A 393 -38.81 57.28 25.32
C TYR A 393 -38.14 56.29 26.27
N HIS A 394 -37.98 56.74 27.52
CA HIS A 394 -38.09 55.84 28.66
C HIS A 394 -39.45 55.13 28.59
N GLN A 395 -39.46 53.87 28.19
CA GLN A 395 -40.55 52.95 28.55
C GLN A 395 -40.00 51.90 29.52
N ASN A 396 -40.08 52.27 30.81
CA ASN A 396 -40.30 51.39 31.96
C ASN A 396 -39.66 49.99 31.93
N LEU A 397 -38.36 49.92 32.25
CA LEU A 397 -37.79 48.77 32.95
C LEU A 397 -38.44 48.68 34.33
N ARG A 398 -39.54 47.94 34.44
CA ARG A 398 -40.07 47.50 35.74
C ARG A 398 -39.96 45.98 35.77
N MET A 399 -39.07 45.45 36.61
CA MET A 399 -39.17 44.05 37.02
C MET A 399 -40.61 43.80 37.48
N GLU A 400 -41.28 42.83 36.86
CA GLU A 400 -42.65 42.53 37.21
C GLU A 400 -42.68 41.89 38.61
N PRO A 401 -43.55 42.36 39.52
CA PRO A 401 -43.62 41.85 40.88
C PRO A 401 -43.98 40.36 40.87
N MET A 402 -43.44 39.62 41.84
CA MET A 402 -43.69 38.19 42.00
C MET A 402 -45.14 37.94 42.40
N TYR A 403 -45.90 37.19 41.58
CA TYR A 403 -47.29 36.86 41.87
C TYR A 403 -47.38 35.65 42.82
N GLU A 404 -48.18 35.73 43.87
CA GLU A 404 -48.37 34.62 44.83
C GLU A 404 -48.85 33.32 44.15
N ALA A 405 -49.60 33.44 43.05
CA ALA A 405 -50.07 32.30 42.26
C ALA A 405 -48.95 31.49 41.59
N PHE A 406 -47.74 32.05 41.46
CA PHE A 406 -46.58 31.35 40.88
C PHE A 406 -45.83 30.52 41.92
N LEU A 407 -46.10 30.75 43.21
CA LEU A 407 -45.42 30.08 44.29
C LEU A 407 -46.07 28.73 44.61
N CYS A 408 -45.25 27.70 44.70
CA CYS A 408 -45.67 26.42 45.23
C CYS A 408 -46.04 26.61 46.71
N PRO A 409 -47.26 26.24 47.14
CA PRO A 409 -47.65 26.39 48.54
C PRO A 409 -46.78 25.61 49.53
N LEU A 410 -46.14 24.52 49.07
CA LEU A 410 -45.24 23.64 49.85
C LEU A 410 -43.81 24.17 49.93
N THR A 411 -43.19 24.54 48.81
CA THR A 411 -41.76 24.93 48.78
C THR A 411 -41.54 26.43 48.95
N LYS A 412 -42.59 27.25 48.77
CA LYS A 412 -42.51 28.72 48.73
C LYS A 412 -41.57 29.25 47.64
N GLN A 413 -41.28 28.43 46.62
CA GLN A 413 -40.49 28.78 45.45
C GLN A 413 -41.40 28.86 44.21
N ILE A 414 -40.93 29.53 43.15
CA ILE A 414 -41.62 29.58 41.87
C ILE A 414 -41.76 28.16 41.32
N MET A 415 -42.96 27.78 40.88
CA MET A 415 -43.23 26.48 40.28
C MET A 415 -42.62 26.40 38.89
N CYS A 416 -41.76 25.41 38.66
CA CYS A 416 -41.19 25.07 37.36
C CYS A 416 -42.09 24.10 36.59
N ASP A 417 -42.71 23.13 37.29
CA ASP A 417 -43.70 22.23 36.69
C ASP A 417 -44.98 22.16 37.54
N PRO A 418 -45.84 23.19 37.45
CA PRO A 418 -47.06 23.27 38.25
C PRO A 418 -48.06 22.15 37.87
N VAL A 419 -48.44 21.34 38.85
CA VAL A 419 -49.44 20.27 38.74
C VAL A 419 -50.60 20.52 39.68
N THR A 420 -51.81 20.28 39.18
CA THR A 420 -53.06 20.53 39.90
C THR A 420 -53.65 19.21 40.36
N LEU A 421 -54.04 19.15 41.64
CA LEU A 421 -54.75 18.02 42.22
C LEU A 421 -56.24 18.05 41.86
N GLU A 422 -56.95 16.94 42.09
CA GLU A 422 -58.41 16.83 41.89
C GLU A 422 -59.22 17.94 42.59
N ASN A 423 -58.70 18.48 43.71
CA ASN A 423 -59.32 19.56 44.46
C ASN A 423 -59.03 20.98 43.92
N GLY A 424 -58.36 21.09 42.77
CA GLY A 424 -58.08 22.37 42.10
C GLY A 424 -56.88 23.14 42.62
N LEU A 425 -56.11 22.59 43.57
CA LEU A 425 -54.90 23.24 44.12
C LEU A 425 -53.66 22.83 43.33
N THR A 426 -52.82 23.81 43.01
CA THR A 426 -51.61 23.64 42.18
C THR A 426 -50.34 23.66 43.03
N PHE A 427 -49.44 22.73 42.76
CA PHE A 427 -48.17 22.55 43.47
C PHE A 427 -47.05 22.27 42.46
N GLU A 428 -45.79 22.42 42.89
CA GLU A 428 -44.64 21.88 42.16
C GLU A 428 -44.70 20.34 42.14
N ARG A 429 -44.53 19.73 40.97
CA ARG A 429 -44.64 18.27 40.78
C ARG A 429 -43.75 17.52 41.76
N GLU A 430 -42.47 17.86 41.81
CA GLU A 430 -41.50 17.15 42.64
C GLU A 430 -41.86 17.23 44.13
N ALA A 431 -42.37 18.39 44.57
CA ALA A 431 -42.75 18.61 45.96
C ALA A 431 -44.00 17.82 46.37
N ILE A 432 -45.02 17.75 45.50
CA ILE A 432 -46.26 17.02 45.81
C ILE A 432 -46.10 15.50 45.65
N GLU A 433 -45.27 15.05 44.71
CA GLU A 433 -44.90 13.63 44.57
C GLU A 433 -44.12 13.14 45.80
N LYS A 434 -43.21 13.96 46.32
CA LYS A 434 -42.48 13.69 47.57
C LYS A 434 -43.44 13.61 48.76
N TRP A 435 -44.39 14.54 48.87
CA TRP A 435 -45.42 14.50 49.92
C TRP A 435 -46.27 13.23 49.85
N PHE A 436 -46.69 12.80 48.65
CA PHE A 436 -47.42 11.55 48.48
C PHE A 436 -46.57 10.31 48.79
N LYS A 437 -45.27 10.36 48.49
CA LYS A 437 -44.33 9.31 48.86
C LYS A 437 -44.20 9.19 50.38
N GLU A 438 -44.03 10.30 51.10
CA GLU A 438 -43.97 10.32 52.57
C GLU A 438 -45.27 9.82 53.22
N CYS A 439 -46.44 10.12 52.64
CA CYS A 439 -47.72 9.57 53.10
C CYS A 439 -47.78 8.04 52.94
N ARG A 440 -47.34 7.52 51.80
CA ARG A 440 -47.28 6.06 51.52
C ARG A 440 -46.29 5.35 52.44
N ASP A 441 -45.10 5.91 52.61
CA ASP A 441 -44.04 5.34 53.45
C ASP A 441 -44.45 5.33 54.94
N SER A 442 -45.35 6.23 55.34
CA SER A 442 -45.93 6.29 56.70
C SER A 442 -47.21 5.45 56.87
N GLY A 443 -47.62 4.68 55.85
CA GLY A 443 -48.82 3.83 55.88
C GLY A 443 -50.15 4.59 55.88
N ARG A 444 -50.15 5.90 55.55
CA ARG A 444 -51.34 6.76 55.53
C ARG A 444 -51.88 6.89 54.10
N LYS A 445 -53.20 7.00 53.96
CA LYS A 445 -53.81 7.34 52.67
C LYS A 445 -53.35 8.74 52.21
N PRO A 446 -53.21 8.99 50.90
CA PRO A 446 -52.78 10.30 50.39
C PRO A 446 -53.76 11.40 50.83
N ILE A 447 -53.26 12.37 51.57
CA ILE A 447 -54.04 13.56 51.99
C ILE A 447 -53.52 14.80 51.28
N CYS A 448 -54.40 15.74 50.98
CA CYS A 448 -53.99 17.03 50.46
C CYS A 448 -53.21 17.81 51.53
N PRO A 449 -51.98 18.29 51.23
CA PRO A 449 -51.15 18.98 52.21
C PRO A 449 -51.75 20.27 52.77
N LEU A 450 -52.64 20.93 52.03
CA LEU A 450 -53.25 22.20 52.44
C LEU A 450 -54.62 22.03 53.11
N THR A 451 -55.44 21.09 52.64
CA THR A 451 -56.81 20.90 53.15
C THR A 451 -56.93 19.77 54.15
N LEU A 452 -55.88 18.94 54.30
CA LEU A 452 -55.81 17.76 55.16
C LEU A 452 -56.93 16.73 54.93
N LYS A 453 -57.62 16.80 53.79
CA LYS A 453 -58.64 15.85 53.36
C LYS A 453 -58.02 14.70 52.58
N GLU A 454 -58.57 13.49 52.74
CA GLU A 454 -58.20 12.32 51.93
C GLU A 454 -58.49 12.59 50.44
N LEU A 455 -57.54 12.22 49.58
CA LEU A 455 -57.65 12.32 48.14
C LEU A 455 -58.09 10.96 47.56
N ASN A 456 -59.00 11.01 46.58
CA ASN A 456 -59.48 9.80 45.91
C ASN A 456 -58.48 9.26 44.89
N SER A 457 -57.64 10.14 44.32
CA SER A 457 -56.55 9.80 43.42
C SER A 457 -55.28 10.62 43.73
N THR A 458 -54.11 10.05 43.40
CA THR A 458 -52.82 10.77 43.37
C THR A 458 -52.45 11.24 41.97
N ASP A 459 -53.38 11.19 41.02
CA ASP A 459 -53.14 11.66 39.65
C ASP A 459 -52.88 13.16 39.63
N LEU A 460 -51.80 13.54 38.94
CA LEU A 460 -51.30 14.90 38.85
C LEU A 460 -51.61 15.45 37.45
N ASN A 461 -52.50 16.43 37.36
CA ASN A 461 -52.84 17.08 36.10
C ASN A 461 -51.89 18.26 35.85
N PRO A 462 -51.06 18.25 34.79
CA PRO A 462 -50.17 19.37 34.48
C PRO A 462 -50.96 20.65 34.19
N SER A 463 -50.62 21.75 34.86
CA SER A 463 -51.19 23.08 34.61
C SER A 463 -50.37 23.80 33.54
N ILE A 464 -50.58 23.42 32.27
CA ILE A 464 -49.81 23.92 31.13
C ILE A 464 -49.93 25.45 31.01
N ALA A 465 -51.12 26.01 31.24
CA ALA A 465 -51.34 27.45 31.18
C ALA A 465 -50.54 28.21 32.25
N LEU A 466 -50.48 27.69 33.49
CA LEU A 466 -49.72 28.32 34.56
C LEU A 466 -48.21 28.22 34.32
N ARG A 467 -47.74 27.07 33.82
CA ARG A 467 -46.33 26.86 33.45
C ARG A 467 -45.88 27.86 32.39
N ASN A 468 -46.65 28.01 31.31
CA ASN A 468 -46.32 28.97 30.25
C ASN A 468 -46.31 30.42 30.77
N THR A 469 -47.25 30.77 31.66
CA THR A 469 -47.31 32.12 32.25
C THR A 469 -46.10 32.41 33.14
N ILE A 470 -45.65 31.42 33.93
CA ILE A 470 -44.46 31.53 34.77
C ILE A 470 -43.19 31.63 33.92
N GLU A 471 -43.09 30.84 32.85
CA GLU A 471 -41.97 30.87 31.91
C GLU A 471 -41.85 32.24 31.22
N GLU A 472 -42.95 32.80 30.73
CA GLU A 472 -42.97 34.13 30.10
C GLU A 472 -42.59 35.27 31.08
N TRP A 473 -43.05 35.19 32.33
CA TRP A 473 -42.67 36.16 33.38
C TRP A 473 -41.18 36.05 33.73
N THR A 474 -40.67 34.82 33.81
CA THR A 474 -39.25 34.55 34.12
C THR A 474 -38.35 35.09 33.01
N GLN A 475 -38.69 34.83 31.73
CA GLN A 475 -37.95 35.33 30.58
C GLN A 475 -37.90 36.87 30.53
N ARG A 476 -39.04 37.54 30.81
CA ARG A 476 -39.10 39.02 30.84
C ARG A 476 -38.24 39.63 31.94
N ASN A 477 -38.25 39.04 33.14
CA ASN A 477 -37.43 39.53 34.26
C ASN A 477 -35.93 39.21 34.09
N GLU A 478 -35.56 38.06 33.53
CA GLU A 478 -34.16 37.72 33.22
C GLU A 478 -33.59 38.65 32.13
N ALA A 479 -34.38 38.98 31.09
CA ALA A 479 -33.99 39.95 30.07
C ALA A 479 -33.75 41.36 30.65
N ALA A 480 -34.65 41.83 31.52
CA ALA A 480 -34.52 43.13 32.17
C ALA A 480 -33.27 43.24 33.07
N GLN A 481 -32.87 42.16 33.74
CA GLN A 481 -31.66 42.13 34.57
C GLN A 481 -30.36 41.98 33.75
N LEU A 482 -30.40 41.31 32.60
CA LEU A 482 -29.28 41.25 31.64
C LEU A 482 -28.92 42.64 31.08
N ASP A 483 -29.92 43.47 30.79
CA ASP A 483 -29.70 44.85 30.35
C ASP A 483 -29.08 45.72 31.46
N VAL A 484 -29.44 45.47 32.73
CA VAL A 484 -28.81 46.13 33.90
C VAL A 484 -27.34 45.70 34.04
N ALA A 485 -27.04 44.40 33.93
CA ALA A 485 -25.66 43.89 34.00
C ALA A 485 -24.78 44.44 32.88
N ARG A 486 -25.33 44.61 31.67
CA ARG A 486 -24.66 45.25 30.53
C ARG A 486 -24.35 46.72 30.79
N GLY A 487 -25.25 47.46 31.43
CA GLY A 487 -25.00 48.86 31.83
C GLY A 487 -23.88 49.00 32.87
N SER A 488 -23.73 48.02 33.76
CA SER A 488 -22.71 48.02 34.83
C SER A 488 -21.32 47.62 34.35
N LEU A 489 -21.19 46.87 33.24
CA LEU A 489 -19.91 46.44 32.65
C LEU A 489 -19.32 47.52 31.72
N THR A 490 -19.12 48.74 32.23
CA THR A 490 -18.52 49.86 31.50
C THR A 490 -17.37 50.48 32.30
N LEU A 491 -16.44 51.14 31.61
CA LEU A 491 -15.20 51.75 32.17
C LEU A 491 -15.42 52.77 33.31
N SER A 492 -16.66 53.21 33.55
CA SER A 492 -17.02 54.21 34.59
C SER A 492 -17.69 53.64 35.84
N SER A 493 -17.90 52.33 35.92
CA SER A 493 -18.61 51.67 37.03
C SER A 493 -17.67 51.31 38.19
N SER A 494 -18.20 51.19 39.41
CA SER A 494 -17.39 50.83 40.59
C SER A 494 -17.01 49.33 40.59
N GLU A 495 -15.88 48.95 41.20
CA GLU A 495 -15.43 47.54 41.27
C GLU A 495 -16.49 46.59 41.87
N ASN A 496 -17.29 47.06 42.83
CA ASN A 496 -18.38 46.27 43.40
C ASN A 496 -19.51 46.03 42.40
N ASP A 497 -19.84 47.01 41.56
CA ASP A 497 -20.88 46.88 40.54
C ASP A 497 -20.42 45.94 39.40
N VAL A 498 -19.12 45.96 39.08
CA VAL A 498 -18.51 45.05 38.11
C VAL A 498 -18.49 43.62 38.62
N LEU A 499 -18.08 43.40 39.88
CA LEU A 499 -18.10 42.07 40.51
C LEU A 499 -19.52 41.52 40.62
N GLN A 500 -20.49 42.34 41.00
CA GLN A 500 -21.89 41.93 41.10
C GLN A 500 -22.51 41.61 39.73
N ALA A 501 -22.14 42.36 38.69
CA ALA A 501 -22.53 42.06 37.31
C ALA A 501 -21.89 40.75 36.81
N LEU A 502 -20.62 40.48 37.14
CA LEU A 502 -19.93 39.24 36.79
C LEU A 502 -20.49 38.01 37.51
N GLU A 503 -20.76 38.10 38.82
CA GLU A 503 -21.43 37.02 39.57
C GLU A 503 -22.80 36.70 39.00
N TYR A 504 -23.55 37.72 38.60
CA TYR A 504 -24.87 37.56 37.99
C TYR A 504 -24.80 36.91 36.60
N VAL A 505 -23.86 37.31 35.74
CA VAL A 505 -23.62 36.68 34.43
C VAL A 505 -23.18 35.22 34.59
N ILE A 506 -22.38 34.92 35.60
CA ILE A 506 -21.97 33.54 35.95
C ILE A 506 -23.18 32.72 36.40
N ASP A 507 -24.06 33.28 37.23
CA ASP A 507 -25.27 32.59 37.72
C ASP A 507 -26.26 32.29 36.57
N ILE A 508 -26.49 33.25 35.67
CA ILE A 508 -27.28 33.03 34.44
C ILE A 508 -26.68 31.94 33.57
N CYS A 509 -25.35 31.95 33.38
CA CYS A 509 -24.65 30.93 32.60
C CYS A 509 -24.72 29.53 33.24
N ARG A 510 -24.89 29.44 34.56
CA ARG A 510 -25.04 28.17 35.29
C ARG A 510 -26.46 27.61 35.20
N LYS A 511 -27.47 28.46 35.09
CA LYS A 511 -28.89 28.07 35.08
C LYS A 511 -29.34 27.33 33.80
N SER A 512 -28.80 27.66 32.62
CA SER A 512 -29.26 27.04 31.36
C SER A 512 -28.25 27.15 30.19
N ARG A 513 -28.24 26.14 29.29
CA ARG A 513 -27.49 26.19 28.02
C ARG A 513 -28.02 27.25 27.05
N SER A 514 -29.32 27.55 27.09
CA SER A 514 -29.97 28.62 26.31
C SER A 514 -29.45 29.99 26.72
N ASN A 515 -29.29 30.18 28.03
CA ASN A 515 -28.83 31.44 28.62
C ASN A 515 -27.37 31.75 28.27
N LYS A 516 -26.54 30.72 28.04
CA LYS A 516 -25.17 30.89 27.50
C LYS A 516 -25.17 31.47 26.08
N ARG A 517 -26.18 31.19 25.25
CA ARG A 517 -26.32 31.80 23.91
C ARG A 517 -26.77 33.26 24.02
N ILE A 518 -27.67 33.57 24.96
CA ILE A 518 -28.14 34.94 25.21
C ILE A 518 -26.97 35.83 25.69
N VAL A 519 -26.16 35.36 26.64
CA VAL A 519 -24.95 36.07 27.10
C VAL A 519 -23.92 36.26 25.98
N ARG A 520 -23.77 35.26 25.09
CA ARG A 520 -22.89 35.35 23.91
C ARG A 520 -23.38 36.36 22.87
N ASN A 521 -24.68 36.49 22.69
CA ASN A 521 -25.29 37.42 21.73
C ASN A 521 -25.41 38.85 22.29
N ALA A 522 -25.19 39.06 23.59
CA ALA A 522 -25.34 40.35 24.27
C ALA A 522 -24.05 41.21 24.31
N GLU A 523 -23.03 40.91 23.49
CA GLU A 523 -21.74 41.65 23.40
C GLU A 523 -20.95 41.75 24.73
N LEU A 524 -21.20 40.85 25.68
CA LEU A 524 -20.57 40.88 27.01
C LEU A 524 -19.12 40.34 27.03
N ILE A 525 -18.76 39.47 26.08
CA ILE A 525 -17.42 38.84 26.01
C ILE A 525 -16.31 39.85 25.64
N PRO A 526 -16.49 40.75 24.65
CA PRO A 526 -15.54 41.84 24.38
C PRO A 526 -15.30 42.76 25.59
N LEU A 527 -16.36 43.09 26.34
CA LEU A 527 -16.28 43.97 27.52
C LEU A 527 -15.49 43.31 28.67
N ILE A 528 -15.63 42.00 28.87
CA ILE A 528 -14.85 41.24 29.87
C ILE A 528 -13.37 41.17 29.48
N ALA A 529 -13.06 41.01 28.18
CA ALA A 529 -11.69 40.93 27.69
C ALA A 529 -10.92 42.26 27.80
N ASP A 530 -11.59 43.39 27.59
CA ASP A 530 -10.99 44.72 27.78
C ASP A 530 -10.70 45.03 29.26
N VAL A 531 -11.54 44.56 30.19
CA VAL A 531 -11.28 44.70 31.64
C VAL A 531 -10.11 43.82 32.10
N SER A 532 -9.91 42.63 31.50
CA SER A 532 -8.79 41.73 31.83
C SER A 532 -7.42 42.16 31.29
N LYS A 533 -7.36 42.96 30.21
CA LYS A 533 -6.09 43.46 29.64
C LYS A 533 -5.30 44.38 30.57
N HIS A 534 -5.95 45.05 31.52
CA HIS A 534 -5.32 46.04 32.40
C HIS A 534 -5.01 45.51 33.82
N SER A 535 -5.36 44.26 34.12
CA SER A 535 -5.15 43.65 35.45
C SER A 535 -4.02 42.59 35.48
N THR A 536 -3.39 42.27 34.35
CA THR A 536 -2.43 41.14 34.23
C THR A 536 -0.94 41.49 34.15
N GLU A 537 -0.53 42.75 34.31
CA GLU A 537 0.88 43.14 34.07
C GLU A 537 1.88 42.85 35.21
N GLU A 538 1.50 42.52 36.46
CA GLU A 538 2.50 42.53 37.57
C GLU A 538 2.52 41.38 38.61
N ASP A 539 1.89 40.21 38.43
CA ASP A 539 1.99 39.14 39.47
C ASP A 539 1.95 37.68 38.92
N ASP A 540 2.98 36.88 39.24
CA ASP A 540 3.08 35.46 38.86
C ASP A 540 2.11 34.58 39.67
N ASP A 541 1.76 34.98 40.89
CA ASP A 541 0.74 34.31 41.72
C ASP A 541 -0.66 34.44 41.07
N ASN A 542 -0.94 35.58 40.43
CA ASN A 542 -2.18 35.79 39.68
C ASN A 542 -2.24 34.97 38.39
N LYS A 543 -1.11 34.74 37.71
CA LYS A 543 -1.06 33.87 36.51
C LYS A 543 -1.30 32.41 36.86
N GLU A 544 -0.80 31.93 38.00
CA GLU A 544 -1.11 30.59 38.50
C GLU A 544 -2.58 30.44 38.93
N ALA A 545 -3.18 31.48 39.51
CA ALA A 545 -4.60 31.51 39.85
C ALA A 545 -5.50 31.49 38.59
N ILE A 546 -5.14 32.23 37.54
CA ILE A 546 -5.84 32.22 36.23
C ILE A 546 -5.68 30.86 35.53
N ALA A 547 -4.50 30.24 35.66
CA ALA A 547 -4.20 28.92 35.13
C ALA A 547 -4.76 27.76 35.99
N ALA A 548 -5.46 28.03 37.09
CA ALA A 548 -6.04 27.01 37.95
C ALA A 548 -7.20 26.26 37.26
N GLY A 549 -7.24 24.94 37.39
CA GLY A 549 -8.29 24.09 36.82
C GLY A 549 -8.11 23.74 35.33
N ASP A 550 -9.21 23.72 34.57
CA ASP A 550 -9.26 23.33 33.15
C ASP A 550 -9.00 24.52 32.17
N THR A 551 -8.52 25.66 32.68
CA THR A 551 -8.38 26.91 31.91
C THR A 551 -7.40 26.78 30.75
N ILE A 552 -6.20 26.22 30.96
CA ILE A 552 -5.20 26.01 29.88
C ILE A 552 -5.78 25.10 28.79
N ARG A 553 -6.49 24.03 29.17
CA ARG A 553 -7.16 23.12 28.22
C ARG A 553 -8.25 23.84 27.43
N THR A 554 -8.93 24.79 28.05
CA THR A 554 -9.97 25.60 27.41
C THR A 554 -9.36 26.58 26.41
N ILE A 555 -8.27 27.25 26.77
CA ILE A 555 -7.53 28.14 25.85
C ILE A 555 -7.02 27.37 24.64
N VAL A 556 -6.43 26.17 24.84
CA VAL A 556 -5.95 25.31 23.74
C VAL A 556 -7.09 24.88 22.79
N LYS A 557 -8.34 24.76 23.26
CA LYS A 557 -9.51 24.46 22.41
C LYS A 557 -9.93 25.62 21.50
N PHE A 558 -9.52 26.85 21.80
CA PHE A 558 -9.81 28.03 20.98
C PHE A 558 -8.75 28.27 19.88
N LEU A 559 -7.58 27.63 19.97
CA LEU A 559 -6.54 27.70 18.93
C LEU A 559 -6.96 27.22 17.53
N PRO A 560 -7.80 26.17 17.36
CA PRO A 560 -8.26 25.73 16.04
C PRO A 560 -9.51 26.48 15.53
N HIS A 561 -10.05 27.46 16.25
CA HIS A 561 -11.33 28.10 15.92
C HIS A 561 -11.25 28.94 14.62
N GLU A 562 -12.31 28.97 13.81
CA GLU A 562 -12.33 29.63 12.48
C GLU A 562 -12.22 31.16 12.55
N GLN A 563 -12.55 31.76 13.71
CA GLN A 563 -12.62 33.20 13.88
C GLN A 563 -11.24 33.79 14.27
N TYR A 564 -10.70 34.63 13.38
CA TYR A 564 -9.34 35.19 13.47
C TYR A 564 -9.02 35.85 14.82
N GLN A 565 -9.95 36.67 15.35
CA GLN A 565 -9.73 37.45 16.58
C GLN A 565 -9.61 36.56 17.83
N GLU A 566 -10.39 35.48 17.91
CA GLU A 566 -10.37 34.56 19.06
C GLU A 566 -9.10 33.69 19.05
N ARG A 567 -8.65 33.28 17.85
CA ARG A 567 -7.40 32.53 17.67
C ARG A 567 -6.19 33.37 18.08
N GLU A 568 -6.12 34.63 17.65
CA GLU A 568 -5.04 35.54 18.00
C GLU A 568 -4.98 35.80 19.53
N GLN A 569 -6.13 36.00 20.16
CA GLN A 569 -6.23 36.22 21.60
C GLN A 569 -5.84 34.96 22.39
N ALA A 570 -6.24 33.77 21.94
CA ALA A 570 -5.87 32.51 22.57
C ALA A 570 -4.35 32.24 22.50
N VAL A 571 -3.71 32.47 21.36
CA VAL A 571 -2.24 32.35 21.22
C VAL A 571 -1.51 33.40 22.06
N SER A 572 -2.01 34.64 22.08
CA SER A 572 -1.41 35.72 22.88
C SER A 572 -1.45 35.41 24.38
N LEU A 573 -2.57 34.85 24.85
CA LEU A 573 -2.71 34.44 26.24
C LEU A 573 -1.79 33.25 26.57
N LEU A 574 -1.66 32.27 25.68
CA LEU A 574 -0.71 31.17 25.87
C LEU A 574 0.74 31.63 25.87
N TYR A 575 1.09 32.60 25.03
CA TYR A 575 2.42 33.20 25.03
C TYR A 575 2.74 33.85 26.38
N GLU A 576 1.84 34.66 26.93
CA GLU A 576 2.06 35.29 28.24
C GLU A 576 2.14 34.27 29.38
N LEU A 577 1.31 33.22 29.36
CA LEU A 577 1.37 32.13 30.33
C LEU A 577 2.66 31.29 30.19
N SER A 578 3.18 31.13 28.97
CA SER A 578 4.41 30.36 28.70
C SER A 578 5.69 31.03 29.23
N LYS A 579 5.64 32.31 29.62
CA LYS A 579 6.81 32.97 30.24
C LYS A 579 7.13 32.42 31.63
N SER A 580 6.15 31.80 32.31
CA SER A 580 6.33 31.14 33.61
C SER A 580 6.76 29.69 33.43
N GLU A 581 7.84 29.31 34.12
CA GLU A 581 8.44 27.98 34.02
C GLU A 581 7.50 26.86 34.55
N SER A 582 6.75 27.12 35.62
CA SER A 582 5.80 26.16 36.19
C SER A 582 4.62 25.85 35.26
N LEU A 583 4.27 26.79 34.38
CA LEU A 583 3.17 26.67 33.43
C LEU A 583 3.61 26.00 32.11
N CYS A 584 4.90 26.03 31.75
CA CYS A 584 5.41 25.37 30.55
C CYS A 584 5.15 23.86 30.53
N GLU A 585 5.35 23.17 31.66
CA GLU A 585 5.03 21.73 31.75
C GLU A 585 3.52 21.49 31.64
N LYS A 586 2.68 22.37 32.21
CA LYS A 586 1.22 22.27 32.14
C LYS A 586 0.69 22.50 30.73
N ILE A 587 1.21 23.50 30.01
CA ILE A 587 0.85 23.80 28.62
C ILE A 587 1.23 22.63 27.71
N GLY A 588 2.48 22.15 27.81
CA GLY A 588 2.95 21.00 27.02
C GLY A 588 2.31 19.66 27.40
N GLY A 589 1.78 19.53 28.62
CA GLY A 589 1.02 18.37 29.09
C GLY A 589 -0.42 18.30 28.55
N VAL A 590 -0.95 19.37 27.95
CA VAL A 590 -2.27 19.34 27.31
C VAL A 590 -2.18 18.63 25.96
N SER A 591 -2.92 17.51 25.84
CA SER A 591 -2.95 16.70 24.61
C SER A 591 -3.25 17.55 23.37
N GLY A 592 -2.28 17.61 22.46
CA GLY A 592 -2.39 18.31 21.19
C GLY A 592 -2.03 19.80 21.21
N ALA A 593 -1.65 20.38 22.36
CA ALA A 593 -1.21 21.78 22.41
C ALA A 593 0.03 22.03 21.54
N ILE A 594 1.09 21.24 21.73
CA ILE A 594 2.35 21.38 20.98
C ILE A 594 2.11 21.21 19.47
N LEU A 595 1.35 20.21 19.05
CA LEU A 595 1.07 19.99 17.62
C LEU A 595 0.24 21.13 16.98
N ILE A 596 -0.71 21.73 17.70
CA ILE A 596 -1.44 22.89 17.16
C ILE A 596 -0.49 24.08 17.01
N LEU A 597 0.33 24.35 18.03
CA LEU A 597 1.32 25.43 17.99
C LEU A 597 2.35 25.24 16.86
N VAL A 598 2.83 24.00 16.65
CA VAL A 598 3.75 23.65 15.53
C VAL A 598 3.06 23.83 14.17
N GLY A 599 1.79 23.46 14.05
CA GLY A 599 1.01 23.67 12.84
C GLY A 599 0.81 25.16 12.52
N MET A 600 0.56 25.98 13.54
CA MET A 600 0.40 27.44 13.42
C MET A 600 1.72 28.13 13.07
N SER A 601 2.84 27.74 13.71
CA SER A 601 4.16 28.29 13.38
C SER A 601 4.65 27.92 11.98
N SER A 602 4.22 26.77 11.45
CA SER A 602 4.60 26.30 10.12
C SER A 602 3.68 26.81 8.99
N SER A 603 2.61 27.54 9.33
CA SER A 603 1.62 28.01 8.36
C SER A 603 2.12 29.22 7.56
N LYS A 604 2.12 29.11 6.23
CA LYS A 604 2.44 30.23 5.32
C LYS A 604 1.25 31.15 5.04
N SER A 605 0.04 30.78 5.49
CA SER A 605 -1.22 31.49 5.20
C SER A 605 -1.80 32.24 6.40
N GLU A 606 -1.21 32.12 7.59
CA GLU A 606 -1.65 32.82 8.80
C GLU A 606 -1.01 34.20 8.95
N ASN A 607 -1.63 35.08 9.76
CA ASN A 607 -1.08 36.39 10.07
C ASN A 607 0.28 36.25 10.79
N LEU A 608 1.27 37.04 10.36
CA LEU A 608 2.63 37.05 10.89
C LEU A 608 2.67 37.11 12.44
N LEU A 609 1.76 37.84 13.07
CA LEU A 609 1.71 37.98 14.53
C LEU A 609 1.31 36.68 15.25
N ILE A 610 0.45 35.86 14.63
CA ILE A 610 0.03 34.56 15.18
C ILE A 610 1.16 33.56 15.08
N VAL A 611 1.82 33.53 13.92
CA VAL A 611 3.00 32.69 13.65
C VAL A 611 4.12 33.04 14.64
N GLU A 612 4.47 34.31 14.77
CA GLU A 612 5.52 34.79 15.68
C GLU A 612 5.23 34.44 17.15
N LYS A 613 3.98 34.67 17.61
CA LYS A 613 3.60 34.35 18.99
C LYS A 613 3.57 32.84 19.24
N ALA A 614 3.17 32.04 18.26
CA ALA A 614 3.23 30.58 18.35
C ALA A 614 4.68 30.07 18.42
N GLU A 615 5.58 30.61 17.60
CA GLU A 615 7.02 30.30 17.64
C GLU A 615 7.63 30.65 19.01
N LYS A 616 7.43 31.88 19.49
CA LYS A 616 7.93 32.31 20.81
C LYS A 616 7.35 31.49 21.96
N THR A 617 6.10 31.03 21.84
CA THR A 617 5.49 30.12 22.82
C THR A 617 6.21 28.77 22.81
N LEU A 618 6.51 28.21 21.64
CA LEU A 618 7.27 26.96 21.53
C LEU A 618 8.69 27.11 22.08
N GLU A 619 9.39 28.22 21.79
CA GLU A 619 10.73 28.51 22.35
C GLU A 619 10.73 28.51 23.88
N ASN A 620 9.71 29.10 24.52
CA ASN A 620 9.58 29.07 25.97
C ASN A 620 9.34 27.65 26.53
N LEU A 621 8.63 26.82 25.76
CA LEU A 621 8.34 25.42 26.12
C LEU A 621 9.57 24.50 26.00
N GLU A 622 10.60 24.88 25.23
CA GLU A 622 11.85 24.12 25.07
C GLU A 622 12.62 23.92 26.40
N ARG A 623 12.33 24.74 27.42
CA ARG A 623 12.94 24.64 28.76
C ARG A 623 12.63 23.31 29.46
N CYS A 624 11.59 22.59 29.03
CA CYS A 624 11.21 21.29 29.58
C CYS A 624 11.57 20.13 28.63
N GLU A 625 12.40 19.19 29.09
CA GLU A 625 12.81 18.02 28.28
C GLU A 625 11.62 17.21 27.75
N LYS A 626 10.53 17.07 28.52
CA LYS A 626 9.31 16.36 28.08
C LYS A 626 8.62 17.05 26.91
N ASN A 627 8.65 18.39 26.88
CA ASN A 627 8.07 19.17 25.79
C ASN A 627 8.93 19.04 24.53
N VAL A 628 10.26 19.06 24.67
CA VAL A 628 11.19 18.86 23.54
C VAL A 628 11.00 17.49 22.88
N ARG A 629 10.76 16.43 23.66
CA ARG A 629 10.42 15.11 23.13
C ARG A 629 9.14 15.14 22.29
N GLN A 630 8.06 15.72 22.84
CA GLN A 630 6.81 15.90 22.11
C GLN A 630 6.97 16.79 20.87
N MET A 631 7.81 17.82 20.89
CA MET A 631 8.10 18.64 19.70
C MET A 631 8.76 17.81 18.59
N ALA A 632 9.70 16.94 18.95
CA ALA A 632 10.36 16.04 18.00
C ALA A 632 9.40 15.03 17.37
N GLU A 633 8.47 14.46 18.16
CA GLU A 633 7.36 13.62 17.64
C GLU A 633 6.48 14.35 16.64
N ASN A 634 6.32 15.66 16.79
CA ASN A 634 5.51 16.50 15.90
C ASN A 634 6.34 17.15 14.76
N GLY A 635 7.57 16.68 14.53
CA GLY A 635 8.41 17.08 13.40
C GLY A 635 9.38 18.25 13.65
N GLN A 636 9.39 18.86 14.84
CA GLN A 636 10.38 19.87 15.22
C GLN A 636 11.58 19.24 15.95
N LEU A 637 12.64 18.92 15.21
CA LEU A 637 13.83 18.25 15.74
C LEU A 637 14.94 19.18 16.23
N GLN A 638 14.92 20.46 15.84
CA GLN A 638 15.96 21.44 16.20
C GLN A 638 16.22 21.53 17.72
N PRO A 639 15.20 21.60 18.59
CA PRO A 639 15.44 21.72 20.03
C PRO A 639 16.09 20.46 20.62
N LEU A 640 15.68 19.28 20.12
CA LEU A 640 16.28 18.00 20.52
C LEU A 640 17.75 17.93 20.12
N LEU A 641 18.09 18.33 18.88
CA LEU A 641 19.47 18.34 18.40
C LEU A 641 20.33 19.34 19.15
N ARG A 642 19.80 20.52 19.50
CA ARG A 642 20.52 21.49 20.34
C ARG A 642 20.86 20.91 21.71
N LEU A 643 19.90 20.25 22.38
CA LEU A 643 20.16 19.57 23.66
C LEU A 643 21.13 18.39 23.54
N LEU A 644 21.15 17.71 22.39
CA LEU A 644 22.12 16.65 22.11
C LEU A 644 23.55 17.19 21.89
N LEU A 645 23.68 18.40 21.34
CA LEU A 645 24.98 19.02 21.06
C LEU A 645 25.54 19.80 22.26
N GLU A 646 24.68 20.58 22.94
CA GLU A 646 25.07 21.59 23.93
C GLU A 646 24.63 21.25 25.36
N GLY A 647 23.80 20.22 25.55
CA GLY A 647 23.25 19.85 26.85
C GLY A 647 24.28 19.24 27.82
N SER A 648 23.86 19.03 29.08
CA SER A 648 24.66 18.29 30.06
C SER A 648 24.90 16.85 29.60
N HIS A 649 25.98 16.19 30.03
CA HIS A 649 26.27 14.79 29.65
C HIS A 649 25.07 13.86 29.89
N LYS A 650 24.29 14.07 30.97
CA LYS A 650 23.08 13.29 31.25
C LYS A 650 21.96 13.58 30.23
N THR A 651 21.77 14.85 29.88
CA THR A 651 20.78 15.29 28.88
C THR A 651 21.14 14.79 27.48
N GLN A 652 22.41 14.86 27.08
CA GLN A 652 22.90 14.35 25.79
C GLN A 652 22.59 12.86 25.62
N LEU A 653 22.87 12.04 26.63
CA LEU A 653 22.52 10.61 26.61
C LEU A 653 21.02 10.39 26.53
N SER A 654 20.24 11.13 27.32
CA SER A 654 18.79 11.03 27.27
C SER A 654 18.21 11.41 25.90
N MET A 655 18.78 12.41 25.21
CA MET A 655 18.34 12.82 23.88
C MET A 655 18.81 11.83 22.80
N ALA A 656 20.01 11.26 22.93
CA ALA A 656 20.51 10.21 22.05
C ALA A 656 19.65 8.94 22.12
N ALA A 657 19.30 8.51 23.34
CA ALA A 657 18.41 7.37 23.58
C ALA A 657 17.06 7.57 22.88
N TYR A 658 16.45 8.74 23.10
CA TYR A 658 15.16 9.07 22.51
C TYR A 658 15.23 9.19 20.98
N LEU A 659 16.31 9.76 20.43
CA LEU A 659 16.53 9.80 18.98
C LEU A 659 16.59 8.39 18.34
N GLY A 660 17.08 7.39 19.09
CA GLY A 660 17.06 5.99 18.66
C GLY A 660 15.69 5.32 18.66
N GLU A 661 14.72 5.89 19.37
CA GLU A 661 13.31 5.42 19.43
C GLU A 661 12.42 6.12 18.39
N LEU A 662 12.84 7.28 17.89
CA LEU A 662 12.09 8.06 16.90
C LEU A 662 12.10 7.42 15.51
N VAL A 663 10.93 7.41 14.86
CA VAL A 663 10.79 7.01 13.46
C VAL A 663 11.05 8.23 12.57
N LEU A 664 12.24 8.29 11.98
CA LEU A 664 12.67 9.42 11.15
C LEU A 664 12.37 9.18 9.66
N SER A 665 11.91 10.21 8.95
CA SER A 665 11.82 10.18 7.47
C SER A 665 13.22 10.31 6.82
N ASN A 666 13.37 9.92 5.55
CA ASN A 666 14.68 9.90 4.88
C ASN A 666 15.36 11.28 4.83
N ASP A 667 14.62 12.36 4.55
CA ASP A 667 15.15 13.74 4.56
C ASP A 667 15.67 14.13 5.94
N VAL A 668 14.94 13.73 6.97
CA VAL A 668 15.26 14.01 8.37
C VAL A 668 16.51 13.21 8.80
N LYS A 669 16.65 11.95 8.39
CA LYS A 669 17.86 11.16 8.66
C LYS A 669 19.12 11.85 8.14
N VAL A 670 19.06 12.41 6.93
CA VAL A 670 20.18 13.19 6.33
C VAL A 670 20.47 14.44 7.17
N TYR A 671 19.42 15.17 7.56
CA TYR A 671 19.57 16.37 8.38
C TYR A 671 20.20 16.09 9.75
N VAL A 672 19.75 15.02 10.43
CA VAL A 672 20.29 14.56 11.72
C VAL A 672 21.73 14.07 11.57
N ALA A 673 22.04 13.31 10.52
CA ALA A 673 23.41 12.84 10.24
C ALA A 673 24.39 14.01 10.08
N ARG A 674 24.00 15.07 9.36
CA ARG A 674 24.83 16.28 9.19
C ARG A 674 25.01 17.06 10.49
N SER A 675 23.95 17.15 11.29
CA SER A 675 23.92 18.03 12.46
C SER A 675 24.54 17.40 13.71
N ALA A 676 24.30 16.10 13.95
CA ALA A 676 24.68 15.41 15.17
C ALA A 676 25.45 14.09 14.93
N GLY A 677 25.74 13.73 13.68
CA GLY A 677 26.44 12.48 13.35
C GLY A 677 27.82 12.36 14.00
N SER A 678 28.64 13.41 13.96
CA SER A 678 29.97 13.42 14.60
C SER A 678 29.88 13.23 16.11
N THR A 679 28.94 13.93 16.77
CA THR A 679 28.74 13.83 18.22
C THR A 679 28.34 12.42 18.63
N LEU A 680 27.40 11.79 17.91
CA LEU A 680 27.01 10.40 18.16
C LEU A 680 28.17 9.42 17.97
N VAL A 681 29.00 9.64 16.95
CA VAL A 681 30.22 8.84 16.71
C VAL A 681 31.24 9.03 17.85
N ASP A 682 31.39 10.24 18.39
CA ASP A 682 32.33 10.51 19.48
C ASP A 682 31.84 9.94 20.83
N VAL A 683 30.52 9.97 21.08
CA VAL A 683 29.88 9.27 22.21
C VAL A 683 30.13 7.76 22.09
N MET A 684 30.07 7.20 20.87
CA MET A 684 30.39 5.79 20.65
C MET A 684 31.87 5.46 20.92
N LYS A 685 32.82 6.35 20.58
CA LYS A 685 34.26 6.16 20.82
C LYS A 685 34.65 6.21 22.30
N SER A 686 34.03 7.11 23.07
CA SER A 686 34.50 7.53 24.40
C SER A 686 33.51 7.26 25.54
N GLY A 687 32.27 6.92 25.23
CA GLY A 687 31.19 6.72 26.21
C GLY A 687 31.32 5.44 27.04
N ASN A 688 30.62 5.41 28.17
CA ASN A 688 30.41 4.20 28.96
C ASN A 688 29.50 3.19 28.22
N LYS A 689 29.27 2.00 28.79
CA LYS A 689 28.50 0.94 28.11
C LYS A 689 27.08 1.38 27.70
N GLU A 690 26.40 2.14 28.56
CA GLU A 690 25.04 2.65 28.35
C GLU A 690 25.00 3.75 27.28
N ALA A 691 25.93 4.71 27.36
CA ALA A 691 26.08 5.77 26.35
C ALA A 691 26.35 5.24 24.94
N ARG A 692 27.17 4.18 24.86
CA ARG A 692 27.48 3.52 23.59
C ARG A 692 26.28 2.77 23.03
N GLU A 693 25.47 2.16 23.88
CA GLU A 693 24.21 1.52 23.46
C GLU A 693 23.24 2.52 22.84
N ASP A 694 23.02 3.66 23.51
CA ASP A 694 22.09 4.69 23.04
C ASP A 694 22.57 5.35 21.75
N ALA A 695 23.87 5.65 21.65
CA ALA A 695 24.47 6.14 20.42
C ALA A 695 24.32 5.13 19.26
N LEU A 696 24.53 3.82 19.51
CA LEU A 696 24.36 2.78 18.49
C LEU A 696 22.91 2.65 18.03
N LYS A 697 21.92 2.76 18.92
CA LYS A 697 20.48 2.75 18.55
C LYS A 697 20.14 3.92 17.63
N ALA A 698 20.59 5.13 17.97
CA ALA A 698 20.41 6.31 17.14
C ALA A 698 21.10 6.17 15.77
N LEU A 699 22.36 5.73 15.75
CA LEU A 699 23.13 5.51 14.52
C LEU A 699 22.51 4.43 13.64
N ASN A 700 21.89 3.39 14.21
CA ASN A 700 21.16 2.38 13.44
C ASN A 700 19.95 2.97 12.70
N GLN A 701 19.17 3.82 13.36
CA GLN A 701 18.05 4.52 12.71
C GLN A 701 18.53 5.46 11.59
N ILE A 702 19.58 6.23 11.85
CA ILE A 702 20.10 7.22 10.91
C ILE A 702 20.78 6.55 9.71
N SER A 703 21.55 5.48 9.92
CA SER A 703 22.30 4.79 8.86
C SER A 703 21.42 4.01 7.88
N SER A 704 20.16 3.73 8.23
CA SER A 704 19.22 2.95 7.39
C SER A 704 18.91 3.57 6.01
N TYR A 705 19.37 4.79 5.72
CA TYR A 705 19.23 5.45 4.42
C TYR A 705 20.60 5.75 3.79
N GLU A 706 20.72 5.53 2.49
CA GLU A 706 22.00 5.54 1.76
C GLU A 706 22.77 6.87 1.92
N MET A 707 22.07 8.00 1.81
CA MET A 707 22.71 9.33 1.86
C MET A 707 23.18 9.70 3.27
N SER A 708 22.43 9.35 4.31
CA SER A 708 22.84 9.58 5.70
C SER A 708 23.99 8.67 6.09
N ALA A 709 24.02 7.43 5.60
CA ALA A 709 25.16 6.53 5.76
C ALA A 709 26.46 7.12 5.20
N LYS A 710 26.45 7.73 3.99
CA LYS A 710 27.62 8.41 3.41
C LYS A 710 28.14 9.56 4.30
N ILE A 711 27.24 10.35 4.88
CA ILE A 711 27.61 11.44 5.80
C ILE A 711 28.23 10.88 7.10
N LEU A 712 27.72 9.76 7.61
CA LEU A 712 28.30 9.10 8.80
C LEU A 712 29.69 8.52 8.52
N ILE A 713 29.97 8.09 7.28
CA ILE A 713 31.32 7.70 6.86
C ILE A 713 32.27 8.90 6.96
N GLU A 714 31.87 10.08 6.46
CA GLU A 714 32.65 11.32 6.58
C GLU A 714 32.87 11.72 8.05
N ALA A 715 31.89 11.44 8.91
CA ALA A 715 32.00 11.65 10.36
C ALA A 715 32.92 10.64 11.08
N GLY A 716 33.47 9.64 10.37
CA GLY A 716 34.43 8.69 10.91
C GLY A 716 33.80 7.56 11.75
N ILE A 717 32.64 7.06 11.33
CA ILE A 717 31.91 5.97 12.04
C ILE A 717 32.60 4.58 11.94
N LEU A 718 33.40 4.32 10.90
CA LEU A 718 33.98 3.00 10.64
C LEU A 718 35.00 2.53 11.70
N PRO A 719 36.01 3.32 12.11
CA PRO A 719 36.97 2.91 13.14
C PRO A 719 36.34 2.44 14.46
N PRO A 720 35.40 3.17 15.10
CA PRO A 720 34.78 2.70 16.33
C PRO A 720 33.92 1.45 16.10
N LEU A 721 33.23 1.30 14.96
CA LEU A 721 32.41 0.12 14.67
C LEU A 721 33.26 -1.15 14.55
N VAL A 722 34.35 -1.08 13.79
CA VAL A 722 35.26 -2.22 13.60
C VAL A 722 35.92 -2.62 14.92
N LYS A 723 36.38 -1.64 15.70
CA LYS A 723 36.95 -1.88 17.04
C LYS A 723 35.94 -2.59 17.95
N ASP A 724 34.69 -2.14 17.96
CA ASP A 724 33.63 -2.67 18.82
C ASP A 724 33.22 -4.09 18.47
N LEU A 725 33.26 -4.45 17.18
CA LEU A 725 33.02 -5.81 16.71
C LEU A 725 34.17 -6.75 17.10
N PHE A 726 35.42 -6.32 16.89
CA PHE A 726 36.62 -7.16 17.03
C PHE A 726 37.17 -7.26 18.45
N THR A 727 36.75 -6.39 19.37
CA THR A 727 37.23 -6.44 20.75
C THR A 727 36.77 -7.74 21.45
N VAL A 728 37.74 -8.50 21.96
CA VAL A 728 37.57 -9.72 22.77
C VAL A 728 38.18 -9.49 24.15
N GLY A 729 37.43 -9.70 25.24
CA GLY A 729 37.91 -9.52 26.63
C GLY A 729 36.92 -8.81 27.57
N PRO A 730 37.36 -8.36 28.77
CA PRO A 730 36.49 -7.78 29.81
C PRO A 730 35.80 -6.46 29.43
N HIS A 731 36.19 -5.84 28.31
CA HIS A 731 35.58 -4.62 27.75
C HIS A 731 34.73 -4.89 26.51
N GLN A 732 34.41 -6.17 26.25
CA GLN A 732 33.56 -6.60 25.14
C GLN A 732 32.12 -6.06 25.28
N LEU A 733 31.56 -5.64 24.15
CA LEU A 733 30.13 -5.32 24.05
C LEU A 733 29.29 -6.60 24.24
N PRO A 734 28.15 -6.53 24.95
CA PRO A 734 27.15 -7.60 24.96
C PRO A 734 26.81 -8.05 23.53
N MET A 735 26.49 -9.33 23.36
CA MET A 735 26.18 -9.91 22.03
C MET A 735 25.09 -9.12 21.28
N ARG A 736 24.06 -8.65 21.99
CA ARG A 736 23.00 -7.80 21.44
C ARG A 736 23.52 -6.49 20.84
N LEU A 737 24.53 -5.87 21.46
CA LEU A 737 25.13 -4.63 20.94
C LEU A 737 26.12 -4.91 19.80
N LYS A 738 26.79 -6.06 19.79
CA LYS A 738 27.57 -6.50 18.62
C LYS A 738 26.70 -6.74 17.39
N GLU A 739 25.52 -7.31 17.57
CA GLU A 739 24.53 -7.47 16.50
C GLU A 739 24.05 -6.11 15.95
N LEU A 740 23.76 -5.15 16.84
CA LEU A 740 23.43 -3.78 16.44
C LEU A 740 24.58 -3.11 15.68
N ALA A 741 25.81 -3.20 16.19
CA ALA A 741 26.99 -2.66 15.51
C ALA A 741 27.21 -3.31 14.13
N ALA A 742 27.01 -4.62 14.00
CA ALA A 742 27.07 -5.32 12.72
C ALA A 742 25.96 -4.84 11.78
N THR A 743 24.76 -4.58 12.28
CA THR A 743 23.64 -4.03 11.50
C THR A 743 23.94 -2.61 11.00
N VAL A 744 24.50 -1.74 11.84
CA VAL A 744 24.96 -0.41 11.40
C VAL A 744 26.02 -0.56 10.31
N LEU A 745 26.97 -1.48 10.48
CA LEU A 745 28.01 -1.73 9.47
C LEU A 745 27.39 -2.22 8.13
N VAL A 746 26.40 -3.11 8.15
CA VAL A 746 25.66 -3.52 6.93
C VAL A 746 25.04 -2.31 6.23
N ASN A 747 24.37 -1.43 6.96
CA ASN A 747 23.77 -0.22 6.39
C ASN A 747 24.82 0.70 5.78
N ILE A 748 25.96 0.89 6.47
CA ILE A 748 27.07 1.70 5.99
C ILE A 748 27.68 1.10 4.71
N VAL A 749 27.94 -0.20 4.66
CA VAL A 749 28.52 -0.86 3.48
C VAL A 749 27.54 -0.81 2.29
N SER A 750 26.25 -0.94 2.54
CA SER A 750 25.21 -0.86 1.51
C SER A 750 25.06 0.54 0.90
N SER A 751 25.78 1.56 1.41
CA SER A 751 25.76 2.92 0.87
C SER A 751 26.46 3.09 -0.49
N GLY A 752 27.17 2.06 -0.98
CA GLY A 752 27.91 2.13 -2.24
C GLY A 752 29.17 3.03 -2.20
N ALA A 753 29.66 3.37 -1.01
CA ALA A 753 30.91 4.12 -0.85
C ALA A 753 32.15 3.31 -1.26
N ASN A 754 33.24 4.00 -1.60
CA ASN A 754 34.52 3.34 -1.92
C ASN A 754 35.32 3.04 -0.65
N PHE A 755 35.23 1.79 -0.17
CA PHE A 755 35.88 1.34 1.05
C PHE A 755 37.39 1.09 0.92
N GLU A 756 37.99 1.23 -0.28
CA GLU A 756 39.45 1.20 -0.47
C GLU A 756 40.13 2.51 -0.10
N SER A 757 39.40 3.64 -0.16
CA SER A 757 39.95 4.96 0.12
C SER A 757 39.73 5.43 1.56
N ILE A 758 39.01 4.66 2.39
CA ILE A 758 38.60 5.09 3.73
C ILE A 758 39.46 4.37 4.79
N PRO A 759 40.34 5.08 5.50
CA PRO A 759 41.20 4.48 6.52
C PRO A 759 40.43 4.19 7.81
N LEU A 760 40.71 3.02 8.41
CA LEU A 760 40.19 2.59 9.71
C LEU A 760 41.08 3.04 10.88
N GLY A 761 42.29 3.53 10.62
CA GLY A 761 43.25 3.92 11.65
C GLY A 761 44.58 4.41 11.08
N PRO A 762 45.55 4.73 11.95
CA PRO A 762 46.85 5.30 11.56
C PRO A 762 47.73 4.33 10.76
N SER A 763 47.41 3.03 10.73
CA SER A 763 48.07 1.99 9.94
C SER A 763 47.70 2.00 8.45
N ASN A 764 46.87 2.95 7.99
CA ASN A 764 46.33 3.03 6.63
C ASN A 764 45.57 1.75 6.18
N GLN A 765 45.15 0.91 7.13
CA GLN A 765 44.27 -0.23 6.89
C GLN A 765 42.87 0.26 6.55
N THR A 766 42.19 -0.49 5.68
CA THR A 766 40.84 -0.20 5.19
C THR A 766 39.93 -1.37 5.49
N LEU A 767 38.62 -1.22 5.28
CA LEU A 767 37.66 -2.31 5.51
C LEU A 767 37.87 -3.51 4.58
N VAL A 768 38.56 -3.31 3.46
CA VAL A 768 38.89 -4.34 2.46
C VAL A 768 40.33 -4.85 2.58
N SER A 769 41.10 -4.38 3.59
CA SER A 769 42.44 -4.90 3.86
C SER A 769 42.39 -6.35 4.32
N GLU A 770 43.35 -7.15 3.87
CA GLU A 770 43.39 -8.60 4.08
C GLU A 770 43.22 -9.02 5.55
N ASP A 771 43.96 -8.40 6.47
CA ASP A 771 43.86 -8.68 7.91
C ASP A 771 42.44 -8.44 8.49
N ILE A 772 41.75 -7.41 7.99
CA ILE A 772 40.41 -7.05 8.46
C ILE A 772 39.38 -8.05 7.94
N VAL A 773 39.50 -8.46 6.68
CA VAL A 773 38.64 -9.46 6.06
C VAL A 773 38.86 -10.84 6.71
N HIS A 774 40.11 -11.21 7.04
CA HIS A 774 40.42 -12.43 7.80
C HIS A 774 39.75 -12.42 9.17
N ASN A 775 39.78 -11.29 9.88
CA ASN A 775 39.09 -11.14 11.16
C ASN A 775 37.56 -11.25 11.01
N LEU A 776 36.97 -10.69 9.96
CA LEU A 776 35.54 -10.84 9.66
C LEU A 776 35.17 -12.30 9.39
N LEU A 777 35.94 -13.00 8.55
CA LEU A 777 35.74 -14.41 8.24
C LEU A 777 35.88 -15.29 9.49
N HIS A 778 36.87 -15.00 10.34
CA HIS A 778 37.04 -15.68 11.62
C HIS A 778 35.83 -15.45 12.54
N LEU A 779 35.28 -14.24 12.60
CA LEU A 779 34.07 -13.97 13.39
C LEU A 779 32.83 -14.66 12.83
N ILE A 780 32.68 -14.73 11.51
CA ILE A 780 31.59 -15.47 10.87
C ILE A 780 31.62 -16.93 11.32
N SER A 781 32.79 -17.57 11.36
CA SER A 781 32.89 -18.99 11.77
C SER A 781 32.74 -19.25 13.28
N ASN A 782 32.71 -18.21 14.13
CA ASN A 782 32.79 -18.33 15.58
C ASN A 782 31.69 -17.56 16.35
N THR A 783 30.66 -17.06 15.66
CA THR A 783 29.55 -16.32 16.28
C THR A 783 28.22 -17.05 16.10
N GLY A 784 27.12 -16.52 16.63
CA GLY A 784 25.80 -17.13 16.49
C GLY A 784 25.03 -16.61 15.26
N PRO A 785 23.95 -17.30 14.82
CA PRO A 785 23.27 -17.04 13.55
C PRO A 785 22.86 -15.59 13.29
N ALA A 786 22.46 -14.85 14.34
CA ALA A 786 22.07 -13.45 14.24
C ALA A 786 23.24 -12.55 13.81
N ILE A 787 24.44 -12.76 14.36
CA ILE A 787 25.64 -12.00 14.01
C ILE A 787 26.25 -12.52 12.71
N GLU A 788 26.30 -13.85 12.52
CA GLU A 788 26.77 -14.49 11.28
C GLU A 788 26.05 -13.93 10.05
N CYS A 789 24.71 -13.85 10.11
CA CYS A 789 23.91 -13.27 9.03
C CYS A 789 24.33 -11.84 8.69
N LYS A 790 24.50 -10.97 9.70
CA LYS A 790 24.91 -9.57 9.49
C LYS A 790 26.33 -9.47 8.94
N LEU A 791 27.27 -10.27 9.44
CA LEU A 791 28.64 -10.26 8.94
C LEU A 791 28.74 -10.79 7.50
N LEU A 792 27.96 -11.81 7.13
CA LEU A 792 27.83 -12.24 5.73
C LEU A 792 27.27 -11.13 4.86
N GLN A 793 26.24 -10.40 5.33
CA GLN A 793 25.69 -9.23 4.62
C GLN A 793 26.71 -8.10 4.44
N VAL A 794 27.62 -7.90 5.40
CA VAL A 794 28.75 -6.97 5.23
C VAL A 794 29.63 -7.40 4.06
N LEU A 795 30.01 -8.68 3.97
CA LEU A 795 30.79 -9.19 2.84
C LEU A 795 30.04 -9.10 1.50
N VAL A 796 28.72 -9.34 1.48
CA VAL A 796 27.86 -9.13 0.30
C VAL A 796 27.91 -7.66 -0.16
N GLY A 797 27.80 -6.72 0.77
CA GLY A 797 27.90 -5.29 0.47
C GLY A 797 29.27 -4.91 -0.09
N LEU A 798 30.36 -5.42 0.51
CA LEU A 798 31.73 -5.15 0.05
C LEU A 798 32.03 -5.74 -1.34
N THR A 799 31.42 -6.88 -1.67
CA THR A 799 31.57 -7.56 -2.96
C THR A 799 30.67 -6.99 -4.06
N SER A 800 29.71 -6.12 -3.71
CA SER A 800 28.86 -5.44 -4.69
C SER A 800 29.61 -4.38 -5.50
N SER A 801 30.79 -3.92 -5.04
CA SER A 801 31.67 -3.01 -5.78
C SER A 801 32.71 -3.79 -6.61
N SER A 802 32.85 -3.42 -7.89
CA SER A 802 33.82 -4.03 -8.81
C SER A 802 35.28 -3.78 -8.45
N THR A 803 35.58 -2.77 -7.62
CA THR A 803 36.95 -2.47 -7.18
C THR A 803 37.34 -3.36 -6.00
N SER A 804 36.44 -3.45 -5.00
CA SER A 804 36.73 -4.09 -3.71
C SER A 804 36.68 -5.61 -3.77
N ILE A 805 35.87 -6.17 -4.67
CA ILE A 805 35.68 -7.62 -4.81
C ILE A 805 36.99 -8.39 -5.01
N LYS A 806 37.97 -7.82 -5.74
CA LYS A 806 39.27 -8.48 -5.99
C LYS A 806 40.06 -8.69 -4.70
N ASN A 807 40.05 -7.70 -3.80
CA ASN A 807 40.72 -7.77 -2.51
C ASN A 807 40.02 -8.77 -1.58
N ILE A 808 38.68 -8.76 -1.56
CA ILE A 808 37.89 -9.73 -0.77
C ILE A 808 38.15 -11.16 -1.25
N VAL A 809 38.14 -11.41 -2.57
CA VAL A 809 38.43 -12.72 -3.15
C VAL A 809 39.85 -13.18 -2.81
N ALA A 810 40.84 -12.29 -2.89
CA ALA A 810 42.21 -12.62 -2.49
C ALA A 810 42.29 -13.02 -1.02
N ALA A 811 41.61 -12.30 -0.12
CA ALA A 811 41.58 -12.58 1.31
C ALA A 811 40.87 -13.91 1.65
N ILE A 812 39.75 -14.23 0.97
CA ILE A 812 39.04 -15.51 1.14
C ILE A 812 39.94 -16.69 0.74
N LYS A 813 40.68 -16.55 -0.37
CA LYS A 813 41.62 -17.57 -0.84
C LYS A 813 42.78 -17.76 0.13
N SER A 814 43.40 -16.67 0.59
CA SER A 814 44.54 -16.75 1.51
C SER A 814 44.15 -17.25 2.90
N SER A 815 42.92 -17.01 3.34
CA SER A 815 42.40 -17.53 4.62
C SER A 815 41.91 -18.98 4.56
N GLY A 816 41.76 -19.56 3.36
CA GLY A 816 41.19 -20.89 3.17
C GLY A 816 39.70 -20.99 3.57
N ALA A 817 38.95 -19.88 3.56
CA ALA A 817 37.57 -19.84 4.04
C ALA A 817 36.54 -20.38 3.03
N THR A 818 36.95 -20.72 1.80
CA THR A 818 36.08 -21.12 0.69
C THR A 818 35.11 -22.25 1.09
N ILE A 819 35.60 -23.32 1.72
CA ILE A 819 34.77 -24.47 2.13
C ILE A 819 33.79 -24.07 3.24
N SER A 820 34.26 -23.31 4.24
CA SER A 820 33.42 -22.82 5.34
C SER A 820 32.29 -21.92 4.85
N LEU A 821 32.54 -21.07 3.85
CA LEU A 821 31.50 -20.22 3.24
C LEU A 821 30.47 -21.04 2.46
N ILE A 822 30.89 -22.10 1.77
CA ILE A 822 30.00 -23.03 1.05
C ILE A 822 29.12 -23.81 2.02
N GLN A 823 29.61 -24.20 3.20
CA GLN A 823 28.82 -24.90 4.21
C GLN A 823 27.59 -24.10 4.67
N PHE A 824 27.64 -22.76 4.66
CA PHE A 824 26.48 -21.93 5.00
C PHE A 824 25.32 -22.02 4.00
N VAL A 825 25.51 -22.62 2.83
CA VAL A 825 24.41 -22.94 1.89
C VAL A 825 23.42 -23.92 2.51
N GLU A 826 23.85 -24.76 3.45
CA GLU A 826 22.98 -25.70 4.17
C GLU A 826 22.50 -25.15 5.53
N ALA A 827 22.73 -23.86 5.80
CA ALA A 827 22.33 -23.27 7.08
C ALA A 827 20.80 -23.39 7.27
N PRO A 828 20.32 -23.79 8.48
CA PRO A 828 18.90 -23.96 8.73
C PRO A 828 18.15 -22.62 8.73
N GLN A 829 18.79 -21.53 9.15
CA GLN A 829 18.24 -20.19 9.08
C GLN A 829 18.31 -19.65 7.64
N ARG A 830 17.14 -19.30 7.10
CA ARG A 830 16.99 -18.81 5.73
C ARG A 830 17.82 -17.55 5.46
N GLU A 831 17.92 -16.64 6.43
CA GLU A 831 18.62 -15.37 6.29
C GLU A 831 20.13 -15.56 6.17
N VAL A 832 20.71 -16.52 6.90
CA VAL A 832 22.13 -16.89 6.83
C VAL A 832 22.42 -17.54 5.48
N ARG A 833 21.60 -18.53 5.10
CA ARG A 833 21.72 -19.25 3.83
C ARG A 833 21.63 -18.30 2.63
N MET A 834 20.63 -17.42 2.61
CA MET A 834 20.46 -16.44 1.53
C MET A 834 21.66 -15.47 1.45
N ALA A 835 22.18 -14.99 2.58
CA ALA A 835 23.35 -14.11 2.58
C ALA A 835 24.61 -14.83 2.06
N ALA A 836 24.80 -16.10 2.41
CA ALA A 836 25.88 -16.93 1.90
C ALA A 836 25.76 -17.17 0.39
N ILE A 837 24.58 -17.54 -0.11
CA ILE A 837 24.34 -17.75 -1.55
C ILE A 837 24.63 -16.46 -2.34
N LYS A 838 24.19 -15.30 -1.86
CA LYS A 838 24.47 -14.00 -2.50
C LYS A 838 25.97 -13.69 -2.52
N LEU A 839 26.69 -13.95 -1.42
CA LEU A 839 28.14 -13.74 -1.37
C LEU A 839 28.86 -14.63 -2.38
N LEU A 840 28.51 -15.92 -2.40
CA LEU A 840 29.08 -16.89 -3.35
C LEU A 840 28.77 -16.51 -4.79
N HIS A 841 27.55 -16.06 -5.09
CA HIS A 841 27.15 -15.57 -6.40
C HIS A 841 28.01 -14.37 -6.84
N ASN A 842 28.19 -13.38 -5.97
CA ASN A 842 29.00 -12.19 -6.29
C ASN A 842 30.46 -12.55 -6.63
N ILE A 843 31.06 -13.49 -5.89
CA ILE A 843 32.48 -13.87 -6.06
C ILE A 843 32.70 -14.93 -7.15
N ALA A 844 31.66 -15.65 -7.58
CA ALA A 844 31.76 -16.74 -8.57
C ALA A 844 32.47 -16.34 -9.88
N PRO A 845 32.23 -15.16 -10.49
CA PRO A 845 32.97 -14.74 -11.68
C PRO A 845 34.49 -14.61 -11.49
N TYR A 846 34.99 -14.48 -10.25
CA TYR A 846 36.40 -14.25 -9.94
C TYR A 846 37.12 -15.49 -9.36
N MET A 847 36.37 -16.47 -8.86
CA MET A 847 36.91 -17.70 -8.27
C MET A 847 36.11 -18.96 -8.64
N GLY A 848 35.45 -18.95 -9.80
CA GLY A 848 34.52 -19.99 -10.22
C GLY A 848 35.11 -21.40 -10.28
N GLN A 849 36.38 -21.58 -10.68
CA GLN A 849 37.01 -22.91 -10.69
C GLN A 849 37.14 -23.48 -9.26
N GLU A 850 37.61 -22.67 -8.31
CA GLU A 850 37.76 -23.10 -6.92
C GLU A 850 36.41 -23.40 -6.26
N LEU A 851 35.36 -22.63 -6.57
CA LEU A 851 34.01 -22.91 -6.10
C LEU A 851 33.43 -24.17 -6.75
N ALA A 852 33.67 -24.40 -8.04
CA ALA A 852 33.25 -25.62 -8.72
C ALA A 852 33.95 -26.85 -8.13
N ASP A 853 35.26 -26.78 -7.91
CA ASP A 853 36.04 -27.82 -7.22
C ASP A 853 35.47 -28.15 -5.84
N ALA A 854 35.20 -27.11 -5.04
CA ALA A 854 34.65 -27.29 -3.71
C ALA A 854 33.24 -27.91 -3.74
N LEU A 855 32.32 -27.40 -4.58
CA LEU A 855 30.96 -27.93 -4.73
C LEU A 855 30.90 -29.36 -5.28
N ARG A 856 31.93 -29.79 -6.03
CA ARG A 856 32.06 -31.19 -6.47
C ARG A 856 32.44 -32.13 -5.33
N VAL A 857 33.26 -31.67 -4.39
CA VAL A 857 33.79 -32.49 -3.28
C VAL A 857 32.83 -32.52 -2.09
N THR A 858 32.13 -31.42 -1.82
CA THR A 858 31.26 -31.31 -0.66
C THR A 858 29.92 -32.01 -0.90
N VAL A 859 29.52 -32.89 0.03
CA VAL A 859 28.27 -33.67 -0.07
C VAL A 859 27.12 -32.84 0.47
N GLY A 860 26.07 -32.67 -0.34
CA GLY A 860 24.79 -32.06 0.05
C GLY A 860 24.59 -30.61 -0.43
N GLN A 861 25.65 -29.79 -0.54
CA GLN A 861 25.50 -28.34 -0.78
C GLN A 861 24.97 -28.06 -2.19
N LEU A 862 25.41 -28.85 -3.18
CA LEU A 862 24.85 -28.79 -4.53
C LEU A 862 23.36 -29.19 -4.53
N SER A 863 23.01 -30.25 -3.79
CA SER A 863 21.62 -30.71 -3.62
C SER A 863 20.75 -29.63 -2.97
N SER A 864 21.29 -28.93 -1.96
CA SER A 864 20.62 -27.83 -1.28
C SER A 864 20.35 -26.65 -2.23
N LEU A 865 21.31 -26.26 -3.07
CA LEU A 865 21.10 -25.23 -4.11
C LEU A 865 20.00 -25.64 -5.10
N VAL A 866 20.02 -26.90 -5.53
CA VAL A 866 19.00 -27.45 -6.44
C VAL A 866 17.63 -27.49 -5.76
N GLN A 867 17.56 -27.83 -4.47
CA GLN A 867 16.34 -27.84 -3.68
C GLN A 867 15.75 -26.42 -3.54
N VAL A 868 16.59 -25.41 -3.28
CA VAL A 868 16.17 -23.99 -3.27
C VAL A 868 15.54 -23.62 -4.61
N ILE A 869 16.18 -23.96 -5.73
CA ILE A 869 15.64 -23.73 -7.08
C ILE A 869 14.31 -24.47 -7.30
N ALA A 870 14.17 -25.68 -6.76
CA ALA A 870 13.00 -26.52 -6.92
C ALA A 870 11.75 -26.02 -6.17
N GLU A 871 11.90 -25.17 -5.15
CA GLU A 871 10.79 -24.69 -4.32
C GLU A 871 9.61 -24.16 -5.18
N ASN A 872 8.40 -24.62 -4.86
CA ASN A 872 7.17 -24.32 -5.61
C ASN A 872 6.43 -23.06 -5.13
N ASN A 873 7.13 -22.21 -4.37
CA ASN A 873 6.62 -20.91 -3.94
C ASN A 873 6.83 -19.86 -5.05
N GLY A 874 6.30 -18.65 -4.87
CA GLY A 874 6.60 -17.55 -5.80
C GLY A 874 8.11 -17.29 -5.91
N ILE A 875 8.59 -16.92 -7.11
CA ILE A 875 10.03 -16.76 -7.39
C ILE A 875 10.65 -15.72 -6.46
N SER A 876 11.46 -16.22 -5.53
CA SER A 876 12.13 -15.45 -4.48
C SER A 876 13.53 -14.99 -4.90
N GLU A 877 14.07 -14.03 -4.16
CA GLU A 877 15.45 -13.56 -4.36
C GLU A 877 16.48 -14.68 -4.14
N GLU A 878 16.22 -15.55 -3.17
CA GLU A 878 17.07 -16.70 -2.82
C GLU A 878 17.17 -17.67 -4.01
N GLN A 879 16.05 -17.94 -4.69
CA GLN A 879 15.99 -18.77 -5.90
C GLN A 879 16.79 -18.14 -7.06
N ALA A 880 16.60 -16.84 -7.31
CA ALA A 880 17.34 -16.10 -8.32
C ALA A 880 18.86 -16.14 -8.05
N ALA A 881 19.28 -15.93 -6.80
CA ALA A 881 20.69 -15.97 -6.42
C ALA A 881 21.29 -17.38 -6.51
N ALA A 882 20.54 -18.43 -6.15
CA ALA A 882 20.99 -19.81 -6.28
C ALA A 882 21.16 -20.22 -7.75
N ALA A 883 20.21 -19.87 -8.62
CA ALA A 883 20.32 -20.10 -10.05
C ALA A 883 21.47 -19.28 -10.67
N GLY A 884 21.63 -18.01 -10.26
CA GLY A 884 22.74 -17.15 -10.67
C GLY A 884 24.10 -17.73 -10.29
N LEU A 885 24.26 -18.20 -9.04
CA LEU A 885 25.49 -18.84 -8.58
C LEU A 885 25.86 -20.04 -9.46
N LEU A 886 24.95 -20.98 -9.67
CA LEU A 886 25.21 -22.14 -10.52
C LEU A 886 25.44 -21.74 -12.00
N ALA A 887 24.84 -20.66 -12.47
CA ALA A 887 25.06 -20.13 -13.81
C ALA A 887 26.43 -19.49 -14.00
N ASP A 888 27.01 -18.87 -12.97
CA ASP A 888 28.28 -18.13 -13.03
C ASP A 888 29.53 -19.01 -12.78
N LEU A 889 29.33 -20.25 -12.36
CA LEU A 889 30.41 -21.25 -12.34
C LEU A 889 30.92 -21.55 -13.77
N PRO A 890 32.12 -22.10 -13.97
CA PRO A 890 32.69 -22.31 -15.31
C PRO A 890 31.78 -23.14 -16.21
N GLU A 891 31.32 -22.56 -17.33
CA GLU A 891 30.28 -23.15 -18.21
C GLU A 891 30.70 -24.48 -18.87
N ARG A 892 32.01 -24.72 -19.00
CA ARG A 892 32.60 -25.91 -19.64
C ARG A 892 33.16 -26.95 -18.65
N ASP A 893 32.85 -26.83 -17.34
CA ASP A 893 33.27 -27.83 -16.36
C ASP A 893 32.41 -29.09 -16.47
N SER A 894 32.98 -30.16 -17.03
CA SER A 894 32.28 -31.43 -17.21
C SER A 894 31.95 -32.11 -15.88
N GLY A 895 32.86 -32.06 -14.90
CA GLY A 895 32.65 -32.68 -13.58
C GLY A 895 31.47 -32.07 -12.82
N LEU A 896 31.33 -30.74 -12.86
CA LEU A 896 30.19 -30.05 -12.24
C LEU A 896 28.88 -30.38 -12.98
N THR A 897 28.92 -30.43 -14.32
CA THR A 897 27.75 -30.75 -15.14
C THR A 897 27.25 -32.18 -14.88
N HIS A 898 28.15 -33.15 -14.77
CA HIS A 898 27.85 -34.52 -14.37
C HIS A 898 27.25 -34.61 -12.96
N ARG A 899 27.80 -33.88 -11.99
CA ARG A 899 27.21 -33.82 -10.63
C ARG A 899 25.81 -33.20 -10.63
N LEU A 900 25.55 -32.16 -11.42
CA LEU A 900 24.21 -31.59 -11.58
C LEU A 900 23.21 -32.57 -12.22
N LEU A 901 23.68 -33.44 -13.12
CA LEU A 901 22.88 -34.52 -13.69
C LEU A 901 22.51 -35.58 -12.63
N GLU A 902 23.47 -36.00 -11.81
CA GLU A 902 23.23 -36.95 -10.72
C GLU A 902 22.20 -36.43 -9.71
N GLU A 903 22.22 -35.12 -9.41
CA GLU A 903 21.24 -34.45 -8.52
C GLU A 903 19.90 -34.12 -9.22
N ARG A 904 19.69 -34.58 -10.46
CA ARG A 904 18.49 -34.31 -11.28
C ARG A 904 18.16 -32.82 -11.46
N ALA A 905 19.19 -31.96 -11.42
CA ALA A 905 19.01 -30.52 -11.49
C ALA A 905 18.38 -30.09 -12.83
N PHE A 906 18.77 -30.73 -13.94
CA PHE A 906 18.30 -30.36 -15.27
C PHE A 906 16.79 -30.61 -15.46
N ASP A 907 16.24 -31.72 -14.94
CA ASP A 907 14.78 -31.98 -14.95
C ASP A 907 14.02 -30.82 -14.27
N ILE A 908 14.51 -30.40 -13.10
CA ILE A 908 13.93 -29.31 -12.30
C ILE A 908 14.03 -27.99 -13.05
N VAL A 909 15.20 -27.66 -13.58
CA VAL A 909 15.45 -26.42 -14.31
C VAL A 909 14.58 -26.35 -15.57
N ILE A 910 14.47 -27.43 -16.34
CA ILE A 910 13.60 -27.49 -17.54
C ILE A 910 12.14 -27.25 -17.15
N SER A 911 11.66 -27.94 -16.12
CA SER A 911 10.30 -27.78 -15.60
C SER A 911 10.01 -26.32 -15.21
N LYS A 912 10.94 -25.66 -14.50
CA LYS A 912 10.79 -24.24 -14.11
C LYS A 912 10.83 -23.30 -15.31
N VAL A 913 11.71 -23.51 -16.28
CA VAL A 913 11.77 -22.70 -17.51
C VAL A 913 10.47 -22.81 -18.30
N VAL A 914 9.92 -24.02 -18.44
CA VAL A 914 8.65 -24.26 -19.12
C VAL A 914 7.49 -23.59 -18.39
N SER A 915 7.43 -23.71 -17.06
CA SER A 915 6.40 -23.08 -16.21
C SER A 915 6.43 -21.55 -16.30
N ILE A 916 7.63 -20.94 -16.30
CA ILE A 916 7.79 -19.48 -16.50
C ILE A 916 7.29 -19.07 -17.87
N ARG A 917 7.67 -19.80 -18.92
CA ARG A 917 7.24 -19.52 -20.29
C ARG A 917 5.74 -19.67 -20.49
N GLN A 918 5.11 -20.62 -19.82
CA GLN A 918 3.65 -20.86 -19.88
C GLN A 918 2.84 -19.83 -19.07
N GLY A 919 3.50 -18.90 -18.37
CA GLY A 919 2.83 -17.88 -17.56
C GLY A 919 2.26 -18.41 -16.25
N GLU A 920 2.63 -19.63 -15.83
CA GLU A 920 2.16 -20.24 -14.57
C GLU A 920 2.76 -19.54 -13.33
N THR A 921 3.87 -18.82 -13.50
CA THR A 921 4.55 -18.07 -12.44
C THR A 921 4.23 -16.58 -12.52
N ARG A 922 3.72 -16.00 -11.42
CA ARG A 922 3.35 -14.57 -11.35
C ARG A 922 4.59 -13.66 -11.41
N GLY A 923 4.46 -12.52 -12.08
CA GLY A 923 5.55 -11.54 -12.29
C GLY A 923 6.14 -10.99 -10.98
N SER A 924 7.29 -11.53 -10.58
CA SER A 924 8.17 -11.02 -9.52
C SER A 924 9.38 -10.33 -10.17
N ARG A 925 9.95 -9.30 -9.51
CA ARG A 925 11.19 -8.64 -9.98
C ARG A 925 12.38 -9.61 -10.15
N PHE A 926 12.27 -10.80 -9.56
CA PHE A 926 13.29 -11.85 -9.59
C PHE A 926 13.06 -12.90 -10.68
N VAL A 927 11.92 -12.87 -11.39
CA VAL A 927 11.64 -13.83 -12.48
C VAL A 927 12.67 -13.73 -13.60
N ASN A 928 13.01 -12.51 -14.03
CA ASN A 928 13.97 -12.32 -15.13
C ASN A 928 15.39 -12.80 -14.76
N PRO A 929 15.99 -12.38 -13.62
CA PRO A 929 17.28 -12.93 -13.18
C PRO A 929 17.25 -14.44 -12.94
N PHE A 930 16.14 -14.97 -12.42
CA PHE A 930 16.00 -16.40 -12.20
C PHE A 930 15.97 -17.17 -13.53
N LEU A 931 15.14 -16.74 -14.48
CA LEU A 931 15.07 -17.34 -15.82
C LEU A 931 16.42 -17.27 -16.53
N GLU A 932 17.12 -16.14 -16.46
CA GLU A 932 18.46 -15.99 -17.00
C GLU A 932 19.44 -17.04 -16.42
N GLY A 933 19.44 -17.19 -15.09
CA GLY A 933 20.24 -18.21 -14.40
C GLY A 933 19.88 -19.62 -14.85
N LEU A 934 18.59 -19.96 -14.91
CA LEU A 934 18.11 -21.27 -15.35
C LEU A 934 18.56 -21.60 -16.78
N VAL A 935 18.40 -20.66 -17.72
CA VAL A 935 18.78 -20.85 -19.13
C VAL A 935 20.29 -21.04 -19.28
N ARG A 936 21.11 -20.31 -18.51
CA ARG A 936 22.56 -20.50 -18.44
C ARG A 936 22.96 -21.86 -17.86
N ILE A 937 22.24 -22.34 -16.85
CA ILE A 937 22.44 -23.70 -16.33
C ILE A 937 22.11 -24.72 -17.43
N LEU A 938 20.98 -24.59 -18.14
CA LEU A 938 20.61 -25.51 -19.22
C LEU A 938 21.62 -25.52 -20.36
N SER A 939 22.19 -24.37 -20.73
CA SER A 939 23.15 -24.30 -21.84
C SER A 939 24.42 -25.12 -21.59
N ARG A 940 24.73 -25.48 -20.33
CA ARG A 940 25.87 -26.36 -19.98
C ARG A 940 25.84 -27.70 -20.71
N LEU A 941 24.67 -28.29 -20.89
CA LEU A 941 24.50 -29.56 -21.62
C LEU A 941 24.98 -29.47 -23.07
N THR A 942 24.89 -28.28 -23.68
CA THR A 942 25.28 -28.08 -25.08
C THR A 942 26.79 -28.09 -25.31
N TYR A 943 27.60 -27.97 -24.25
CA TYR A 943 29.06 -28.06 -24.34
C TYR A 943 29.60 -29.50 -24.22
N LEU A 944 28.75 -30.49 -23.89
CA LEU A 944 29.12 -31.91 -23.71
C LEU A 944 28.43 -32.82 -24.73
N LEU A 945 28.07 -32.30 -25.90
CA LEU A 945 27.32 -33.05 -26.93
C LEU A 945 28.13 -34.17 -27.61
N ASP A 946 29.42 -34.29 -27.30
CA ASP A 946 30.25 -35.42 -27.74
C ASP A 946 29.94 -36.72 -26.96
N GLU A 947 29.24 -36.60 -25.81
CA GLU A 947 28.84 -37.73 -24.98
C GLU A 947 27.42 -38.24 -25.34
N PRO A 948 27.23 -39.54 -25.63
CA PRO A 948 25.95 -40.07 -26.10
C PRO A 948 24.82 -39.97 -25.07
N ASP A 949 25.15 -40.07 -23.77
CA ASP A 949 24.17 -39.97 -22.69
C ASP A 949 23.59 -38.56 -22.58
N ILE A 950 24.43 -37.53 -22.76
CA ILE A 950 24.00 -36.12 -22.80
C ILE A 950 23.11 -35.87 -24.02
N VAL A 951 23.49 -36.39 -25.19
CA VAL A 951 22.66 -36.30 -26.40
C VAL A 951 21.28 -36.92 -26.19
N SER A 952 21.18 -38.02 -25.45
CA SER A 952 19.90 -38.64 -25.09
C SER A 952 19.02 -37.72 -24.24
N ILE A 953 19.59 -37.04 -23.24
CA ILE A 953 18.85 -36.12 -22.36
C ILE A 953 18.36 -34.88 -23.11
N VAL A 954 19.22 -34.32 -23.96
CA VAL A 954 18.89 -33.18 -24.84
C VAL A 954 17.74 -33.54 -25.80
N ARG A 955 17.76 -34.77 -26.34
CA ARG A 955 16.67 -35.32 -27.18
C ARG A 955 15.39 -35.49 -26.37
N GLU A 956 15.45 -36.16 -25.22
CA GLU A 956 14.29 -36.47 -24.38
C GLU A 956 13.46 -35.22 -24.09
N HIS A 957 14.13 -34.14 -23.72
CA HIS A 957 13.50 -32.86 -23.36
C HIS A 957 13.33 -31.88 -24.52
N ASN A 958 13.75 -32.24 -25.73
CA ASN A 958 13.67 -31.41 -26.94
C ASN A 958 14.22 -29.98 -26.73
N LEU A 959 15.44 -29.87 -26.18
CA LEU A 959 16.01 -28.58 -25.81
C LEU A 959 16.19 -27.63 -27.00
N THR A 960 16.37 -28.15 -28.22
CA THR A 960 16.39 -27.36 -29.45
C THR A 960 15.12 -26.52 -29.61
N ALA A 961 13.95 -27.12 -29.41
CA ALA A 961 12.68 -26.40 -29.48
C ALA A 961 12.55 -25.40 -28.31
N LEU A 962 12.98 -25.79 -27.11
CA LEU A 962 12.93 -24.92 -25.93
C LEU A 962 13.76 -23.64 -26.13
N PHE A 963 15.02 -23.74 -26.55
CA PHE A 963 15.87 -22.57 -26.84
C PHE A 963 15.34 -21.74 -28.02
N THR A 964 14.74 -22.39 -29.03
CA THR A 964 14.10 -21.70 -30.16
C THR A 964 12.90 -20.86 -29.71
N ASP A 965 12.15 -21.31 -28.70
CA ASP A 965 11.04 -20.54 -28.15
C ASP A 965 11.53 -19.38 -27.27
N LEU A 966 12.63 -19.56 -26.53
CA LEU A 966 13.21 -18.52 -25.67
C LEU A 966 13.74 -17.30 -26.45
N LEU A 967 14.09 -17.46 -27.73
CA LEU A 967 14.47 -16.34 -28.60
C LEU A 967 13.36 -15.28 -28.77
N GLN A 968 12.09 -15.65 -28.59
CA GLN A 968 10.94 -14.74 -28.79
C GLN A 968 10.62 -13.88 -27.56
N MET A 969 11.33 -14.06 -26.45
CA MET A 969 11.09 -13.29 -25.23
C MET A 969 11.69 -11.88 -25.36
N SER A 970 10.85 -10.90 -25.69
CA SER A 970 11.25 -9.49 -25.85
C SER A 970 11.74 -8.88 -24.53
N GLY A 971 12.88 -8.18 -24.57
CA GLY A 971 13.44 -7.46 -23.42
C GLY A 971 14.32 -8.30 -22.47
N LEU A 972 14.71 -9.51 -22.89
CA LEU A 972 15.61 -10.41 -22.13
C LEU A 972 16.87 -10.77 -22.93
N ASP A 973 17.71 -9.77 -23.24
CA ASP A 973 18.91 -9.89 -24.07
C ASP A 973 19.79 -11.10 -23.71
N LYS A 974 20.04 -11.32 -22.41
CA LYS A 974 20.95 -12.36 -21.94
C LYS A 974 20.37 -13.76 -22.12
N VAL A 975 19.04 -13.92 -22.01
CA VAL A 975 18.33 -15.16 -22.34
C VAL A 975 18.40 -15.44 -23.85
N GLN A 976 18.16 -14.43 -24.68
CA GLN A 976 18.22 -14.56 -26.14
C GLN A 976 19.65 -14.91 -26.60
N MET A 977 20.66 -14.22 -26.07
CA MET A 977 22.07 -14.49 -26.34
C MET A 977 22.45 -15.94 -26.00
N VAL A 978 22.15 -16.40 -24.78
CA VAL A 978 22.48 -17.76 -24.34
C VAL A 978 21.71 -18.82 -25.14
N SER A 979 20.45 -18.55 -25.48
CA SER A 979 19.65 -19.45 -26.32
C SER A 979 20.20 -19.58 -27.73
N ALA A 980 20.65 -18.48 -28.34
CA ALA A 980 21.30 -18.50 -29.65
C ALA A 980 22.65 -19.26 -29.61
N MET A 981 23.47 -19.06 -28.57
CA MET A 981 24.70 -19.83 -28.37
C MET A 981 24.43 -21.33 -28.20
N ALA A 982 23.39 -21.69 -27.43
CA ALA A 982 22.98 -23.08 -27.25
C ALA A 982 22.53 -23.71 -28.58
N LEU A 983 21.79 -22.97 -29.42
CA LEU A 983 21.38 -23.41 -30.76
C LEU A 983 22.54 -23.55 -31.72
N GLU A 984 23.56 -22.69 -31.65
CA GLU A 984 24.82 -22.85 -32.40
C GLU A 984 25.46 -24.21 -32.07
N ASN A 985 25.69 -24.50 -30.78
CA ASN A 985 26.30 -25.74 -30.33
C ASN A 985 25.49 -26.98 -30.76
N LEU A 986 24.17 -26.93 -30.64
CA LEU A 986 23.26 -28.01 -31.03
C LEU A 986 23.28 -28.24 -32.55
N SER A 987 23.23 -27.17 -33.34
CA SER A 987 23.23 -27.23 -34.81
C SER A 987 24.56 -27.75 -35.37
N GLN A 988 25.69 -27.44 -34.71
CA GLN A 988 27.00 -28.00 -35.09
C GLN A 988 27.02 -29.54 -35.06
N GLN A 989 26.20 -30.18 -34.22
CA GLN A 989 26.08 -31.63 -34.13
C GLN A 989 25.12 -32.22 -35.17
N SER A 990 24.29 -31.40 -35.83
CA SER A 990 23.31 -31.87 -36.81
C SER A 990 23.94 -32.67 -37.94
N LYS A 991 25.10 -32.25 -38.45
CA LYS A 991 25.83 -32.97 -39.51
C LYS A 991 26.30 -34.37 -39.09
N HIS A 992 26.60 -34.57 -37.81
CA HIS A 992 27.07 -35.86 -37.28
C HIS A 992 25.91 -36.80 -36.94
N LEU A 993 24.79 -36.24 -36.48
CA LEU A 993 23.61 -37.01 -36.04
C LEU A 993 22.62 -37.32 -37.17
N THR A 994 22.79 -36.69 -38.34
CA THR A 994 21.93 -36.92 -39.51
C THR A 994 22.18 -38.29 -40.11
N LYS A 995 21.13 -39.10 -40.23
CA LYS A 995 21.21 -40.45 -40.82
C LYS A 995 21.17 -40.34 -42.35
N VAL A 996 22.32 -40.52 -43.00
CA VAL A 996 22.44 -40.63 -44.46
C VAL A 996 22.13 -42.07 -44.88
N GLN A 997 21.18 -42.28 -45.79
CA GLN A 997 20.88 -43.63 -46.31
C GLN A 997 22.00 -44.10 -47.24
N VAL A 998 22.73 -45.14 -46.85
CA VAL A 998 23.64 -45.86 -47.76
C VAL A 998 22.79 -46.76 -48.65
N HIS A 999 22.68 -46.44 -49.93
CA HIS A 999 22.10 -47.35 -50.92
C HIS A 999 22.98 -48.60 -51.06
N PRO A 1000 22.44 -49.84 -51.00
CA PRO A 1000 23.22 -51.03 -51.30
C PRO A 1000 23.61 -51.02 -52.78
N GLN A 1001 24.87 -51.36 -53.09
CA GLN A 1001 25.40 -51.42 -54.45
C GLN A 1001 24.52 -52.30 -55.38
N PRO A 1002 24.35 -51.92 -56.66
CA PRO A 1002 23.47 -52.64 -57.56
C PRO A 1002 24.05 -54.02 -57.89
N SER A 1003 23.26 -55.07 -57.63
CA SER A 1003 23.51 -56.40 -58.20
C SER A 1003 23.31 -56.38 -59.72
N PHE A 1004 24.17 -57.11 -60.41
CA PHE A 1004 24.49 -57.14 -61.86
C PHE A 1004 23.35 -57.36 -62.89
N CYS A 1005 22.06 -57.20 -62.56
CA CYS A 1005 20.94 -57.63 -63.42
C CYS A 1005 19.93 -56.56 -63.86
N LEU A 1006 20.23 -55.25 -63.79
CA LEU A 1006 19.28 -54.18 -64.18
C LEU A 1006 19.80 -53.20 -65.25
N SER A 1007 20.57 -53.68 -66.22
CA SER A 1007 21.06 -52.87 -67.36
C SER A 1007 20.30 -53.08 -68.69
N ILE A 1008 19.11 -53.71 -68.69
CA ILE A 1008 18.42 -54.10 -69.95
C ILE A 1008 17.06 -53.39 -70.20
N PHE A 1009 16.52 -52.59 -69.26
CA PHE A 1009 15.25 -51.87 -69.49
C PHE A 1009 15.28 -50.42 -68.99
N PRO A 1010 15.41 -49.39 -69.88
CA PRO A 1010 15.45 -47.98 -69.48
C PRO A 1010 14.07 -47.30 -69.32
N CYS A 1011 12.98 -48.05 -69.09
CA CYS A 1011 11.61 -47.49 -69.03
C CYS A 1011 10.81 -47.82 -67.75
N LEU A 1012 11.45 -48.34 -66.68
CA LEU A 1012 10.76 -48.68 -65.42
C LEU A 1012 11.43 -48.11 -64.15
N SER A 1013 12.27 -47.08 -64.25
CA SER A 1013 12.68 -46.31 -63.07
C SER A 1013 11.62 -45.26 -62.76
N LYS A 1014 10.70 -45.54 -61.83
CA LYS A 1014 10.13 -44.45 -61.04
C LYS A 1014 11.32 -43.74 -60.36
N GLN A 1015 11.43 -42.43 -60.54
CA GLN A 1015 12.34 -41.64 -59.70
C GLN A 1015 12.01 -41.96 -58.23
N PRO A 1016 13.00 -42.22 -57.37
CA PRO A 1016 12.73 -42.36 -55.96
C PRO A 1016 12.17 -41.03 -55.46
N ASP A 1017 10.98 -41.06 -54.84
CA ASP A 1017 10.42 -39.92 -54.14
C ASP A 1017 11.45 -39.40 -53.13
N THR A 1018 12.04 -38.25 -53.41
CA THR A 1018 12.94 -37.49 -52.53
C THR A 1018 12.17 -36.66 -51.50
N SER A 1019 10.90 -36.99 -51.25
CA SER A 1019 10.08 -36.36 -50.23
C SER A 1019 10.46 -36.91 -48.85
N GLY A 1020 11.37 -36.21 -48.15
CA GLY A 1020 11.68 -36.49 -46.73
C GLY A 1020 13.11 -36.22 -46.29
N LEU A 1021 14.04 -35.88 -47.20
CA LEU A 1021 15.43 -35.55 -46.85
C LEU A 1021 15.57 -34.06 -46.59
N CYS A 1022 16.31 -33.70 -45.53
CA CYS A 1022 16.63 -32.31 -45.22
C CYS A 1022 17.49 -31.71 -46.33
N ARG A 1023 17.08 -30.56 -46.87
CA ARG A 1023 17.76 -29.92 -48.01
C ARG A 1023 19.17 -29.46 -47.67
N VAL A 1024 19.40 -29.02 -46.42
CA VAL A 1024 20.70 -28.54 -45.93
C VAL A 1024 21.63 -29.71 -45.59
N HIS A 1025 21.16 -30.72 -44.86
CA HIS A 1025 22.03 -31.81 -44.37
C HIS A 1025 22.03 -33.07 -45.25
N GLY A 1026 21.15 -33.17 -46.25
CA GLY A 1026 21.08 -34.28 -47.21
C GLY A 1026 20.59 -35.63 -46.66
N GLY A 1027 20.18 -35.69 -45.39
CA GLY A 1027 19.69 -36.90 -44.71
C GLY A 1027 18.40 -36.68 -43.93
N LEU A 1028 17.95 -37.68 -43.19
CA LEU A 1028 16.78 -37.55 -42.31
C LEU A 1028 17.15 -36.71 -41.08
N CYS A 1029 16.54 -35.53 -40.97
CA CYS A 1029 16.74 -34.62 -39.85
C CYS A 1029 15.44 -34.38 -39.10
N SER A 1030 15.54 -34.03 -37.83
CA SER A 1030 14.43 -33.48 -37.05
C SER A 1030 14.94 -32.55 -35.96
N VAL A 1031 14.04 -31.73 -35.41
CA VAL A 1031 14.31 -30.82 -34.27
C VAL A 1031 14.84 -31.60 -33.07
N LYS A 1032 14.27 -32.78 -32.83
CA LYS A 1032 14.55 -33.62 -31.67
C LYS A 1032 15.79 -34.48 -31.90
N GLU A 1033 15.82 -35.27 -32.97
CA GLU A 1033 16.83 -36.34 -33.14
C GLU A 1033 18.18 -35.83 -33.65
N SER A 1034 18.17 -34.82 -34.53
CA SER A 1034 19.37 -34.27 -35.16
C SER A 1034 19.55 -32.78 -34.91
N PHE A 1035 18.75 -32.17 -34.03
CA PHE A 1035 18.83 -30.76 -33.65
C PHE A 1035 18.77 -29.76 -34.81
N CYS A 1036 18.11 -30.11 -35.91
CA CYS A 1036 18.11 -29.31 -37.13
C CYS A 1036 17.34 -27.99 -36.96
N LEU A 1037 18.01 -26.85 -37.17
CA LEU A 1037 17.43 -25.52 -37.05
C LEU A 1037 16.31 -25.24 -38.06
N LEU A 1038 16.42 -25.80 -39.27
CA LEU A 1038 15.42 -25.63 -40.34
C LEU A 1038 14.08 -26.28 -39.95
N GLU A 1039 14.13 -27.56 -39.58
CA GLU A 1039 12.92 -28.27 -39.09
C GLU A 1039 12.38 -27.64 -37.80
N GLY A 1040 13.26 -27.00 -37.01
CA GLY A 1040 12.93 -26.32 -35.76
C GLY A 1040 12.27 -24.96 -35.91
N ARG A 1041 12.15 -24.44 -37.15
CA ARG A 1041 11.72 -23.06 -37.42
C ARG A 1041 12.52 -22.02 -36.62
N ALA A 1042 13.80 -22.31 -36.35
CA ALA A 1042 14.67 -21.42 -35.60
C ALA A 1042 15.25 -20.30 -36.48
N VAL A 1043 15.36 -20.54 -37.79
CA VAL A 1043 16.00 -19.63 -38.75
C VAL A 1043 15.35 -18.25 -38.75
N GLU A 1044 14.03 -18.17 -38.91
CA GLU A 1044 13.30 -16.89 -38.92
C GLU A 1044 13.49 -16.09 -37.61
N LYS A 1045 13.49 -16.80 -36.47
CA LYS A 1045 13.66 -16.19 -35.15
C LYS A 1045 15.10 -15.68 -34.94
N LEU A 1046 16.10 -16.42 -35.40
CA LEU A 1046 17.51 -16.03 -35.35
C LEU A 1046 17.81 -14.85 -36.28
N VAL A 1047 17.19 -14.82 -37.47
CA VAL A 1047 17.29 -13.69 -38.40
C VAL A 1047 16.71 -12.42 -37.77
N ALA A 1048 15.56 -12.51 -37.10
CA ALA A 1048 14.97 -11.38 -36.38
C ALA A 1048 15.89 -10.82 -35.26
N CYS A 1049 16.75 -11.66 -34.67
CA CYS A 1049 17.72 -11.23 -33.67
C CYS A 1049 18.94 -10.49 -34.25
N LEU A 1050 19.14 -10.46 -35.57
CA LEU A 1050 20.26 -9.71 -36.20
C LEU A 1050 20.06 -8.20 -36.14
N ASP A 1051 18.81 -7.73 -36.08
CA ASP A 1051 18.46 -6.31 -35.94
C ASP A 1051 18.50 -5.82 -34.48
N HIS A 1052 18.92 -6.67 -33.53
CA HIS A 1052 18.92 -6.36 -32.11
C HIS A 1052 19.96 -5.28 -31.74
N GLN A 1053 19.68 -4.42 -30.75
CA GLN A 1053 20.62 -3.36 -30.32
C GLN A 1053 21.89 -3.92 -29.65
N ASN A 1054 21.75 -5.00 -28.87
CA ASN A 1054 22.85 -5.66 -28.18
C ASN A 1054 23.71 -6.51 -29.12
N GLU A 1055 24.96 -6.08 -29.34
CA GLU A 1055 25.93 -6.73 -30.24
C GLU A 1055 26.18 -8.21 -29.91
N LYS A 1056 26.09 -8.61 -28.64
CA LYS A 1056 26.33 -10.01 -28.24
C LYS A 1056 25.18 -10.94 -28.66
N VAL A 1057 23.95 -10.42 -28.68
CA VAL A 1057 22.78 -11.17 -29.19
C VAL A 1057 22.91 -11.38 -30.69
N VAL A 1058 23.30 -10.33 -31.42
CA VAL A 1058 23.57 -10.39 -32.86
C VAL A 1058 24.69 -11.39 -33.16
N GLU A 1059 25.78 -11.35 -32.38
CA GLU A 1059 26.91 -12.26 -32.56
C GLU A 1059 26.50 -13.72 -32.39
N ALA A 1060 25.81 -14.04 -31.30
CA ALA A 1060 25.34 -15.40 -31.03
C ALA A 1060 24.33 -15.88 -32.10
N SER A 1061 23.46 -14.99 -32.57
CA SER A 1061 22.44 -15.34 -33.58
C SER A 1061 23.07 -15.58 -34.95
N LEU A 1062 24.00 -14.72 -35.38
CA LEU A 1062 24.77 -14.91 -36.60
C LEU A 1062 25.60 -16.19 -36.54
N ALA A 1063 26.20 -16.49 -35.38
CA ALA A 1063 26.97 -17.71 -35.17
C ALA A 1063 26.13 -18.97 -35.37
N ALA A 1064 24.91 -19.00 -34.83
CA ALA A 1064 23.97 -20.10 -35.06
C ALA A 1064 23.55 -20.23 -36.54
N LEU A 1065 23.26 -19.11 -37.22
CA LEU A 1065 22.91 -19.12 -38.66
C LEU A 1065 24.06 -19.62 -39.55
N CYS A 1066 25.31 -19.27 -39.21
CA CYS A 1066 26.50 -19.71 -39.93
C CYS A 1066 26.65 -21.25 -39.98
N THR A 1067 26.04 -21.99 -39.04
CA THR A 1067 26.05 -23.47 -39.08
C THR A 1067 25.35 -24.05 -40.30
N LEU A 1068 24.43 -23.30 -40.92
CA LEU A 1068 23.73 -23.68 -42.17
C LEU A 1068 24.58 -23.44 -43.43
N LEU A 1069 25.73 -22.78 -43.29
CA LEU A 1069 26.68 -22.47 -44.36
C LEU A 1069 28.03 -23.18 -44.15
N ASP A 1070 28.11 -24.09 -43.18
CA ASP A 1070 29.33 -24.85 -42.87
C ASP A 1070 29.74 -25.77 -44.02
N ASP A 1071 31.03 -26.13 -44.11
CA ASP A 1071 31.56 -26.90 -45.24
C ASP A 1071 31.03 -28.35 -45.29
N GLY A 1072 30.41 -28.82 -44.20
CA GLY A 1072 29.80 -30.15 -44.06
C GLY A 1072 28.33 -30.23 -44.47
N VAL A 1073 27.72 -29.15 -44.97
CA VAL A 1073 26.32 -29.10 -45.40
C VAL A 1073 26.18 -28.67 -46.87
N ASN A 1074 24.99 -28.84 -47.46
CA ASN A 1074 24.69 -28.32 -48.79
C ASN A 1074 24.53 -26.79 -48.71
N ILE A 1075 25.63 -26.08 -48.97
CA ILE A 1075 25.71 -24.62 -48.88
C ILE A 1075 24.68 -23.93 -49.78
N GLN A 1076 24.42 -24.43 -51.00
CA GLN A 1076 23.45 -23.82 -51.91
C GLN A 1076 22.04 -23.84 -51.32
N GLU A 1077 21.61 -24.99 -50.80
CA GLU A 1077 20.32 -25.10 -50.11
C GLU A 1077 20.29 -24.30 -48.80
N GLY A 1078 21.41 -24.21 -48.09
CA GLY A 1078 21.57 -23.36 -46.90
C GLY A 1078 21.38 -21.88 -47.21
N VAL A 1079 21.95 -21.38 -48.31
CA VAL A 1079 21.76 -20.02 -48.80
C VAL A 1079 20.29 -19.77 -49.20
N MET A 1080 19.64 -20.73 -49.85
CA MET A 1080 18.21 -20.61 -50.20
C MET A 1080 17.30 -20.57 -48.97
N VAL A 1081 17.63 -21.31 -47.90
CA VAL A 1081 16.93 -21.24 -46.62
C VAL A 1081 17.12 -19.87 -45.94
N LEU A 1082 18.28 -19.25 -46.14
CA LEU A 1082 18.62 -17.94 -45.59
C LEU A 1082 18.21 -16.76 -46.46
N TYR A 1083 17.45 -16.97 -47.55
CA TYR A 1083 17.15 -15.93 -48.54
C TYR A 1083 16.62 -14.63 -47.91
N ASP A 1084 15.61 -14.73 -47.03
CA ASP A 1084 15.04 -13.58 -46.31
C ASP A 1084 15.98 -13.00 -45.23
N GLY A 1085 17.01 -13.75 -44.83
CA GLY A 1085 18.05 -13.34 -43.88
C GLY A 1085 19.31 -12.75 -44.52
N ILE A 1086 19.46 -12.79 -45.86
CA ILE A 1086 20.64 -12.25 -46.55
C ILE A 1086 20.79 -10.76 -46.28
N LYS A 1087 19.71 -9.98 -46.41
CA LYS A 1087 19.76 -8.54 -46.19
C LYS A 1087 20.16 -8.19 -44.74
N PRO A 1088 19.53 -8.73 -43.69
CA PRO A 1088 20.00 -8.55 -42.32
C PRO A 1088 21.48 -8.92 -42.10
N ILE A 1089 21.99 -10.00 -42.72
CA ILE A 1089 23.41 -10.38 -42.64
C ILE A 1089 24.31 -9.33 -43.31
N LEU A 1090 23.88 -8.76 -44.44
CA LEU A 1090 24.58 -7.65 -45.10
C LEU A 1090 24.58 -6.39 -44.24
N ASP A 1091 23.45 -6.06 -43.61
CA ASP A 1091 23.35 -4.91 -42.71
C ASP A 1091 24.33 -5.04 -41.53
N VAL A 1092 24.50 -6.23 -40.95
CA VAL A 1092 25.52 -6.51 -39.92
C VAL A 1092 26.95 -6.25 -40.44
N LEU A 1093 27.26 -6.62 -41.68
CA LEU A 1093 28.55 -6.33 -42.31
C LEU A 1093 28.77 -4.82 -42.49
N LEU A 1094 27.75 -4.11 -42.96
CA LEU A 1094 27.79 -2.67 -43.23
C LEU A 1094 27.97 -1.86 -41.95
N GLU A 1095 27.28 -2.24 -40.87
CA GLU A 1095 27.37 -1.56 -39.58
C GLU A 1095 28.70 -1.82 -38.88
N SER A 1096 29.33 -2.98 -39.11
CA SER A 1096 30.69 -3.30 -38.67
C SER A 1096 30.94 -3.04 -37.17
N ARG A 1097 29.93 -3.31 -36.33
CA ARG A 1097 29.87 -2.96 -34.90
C ARG A 1097 31.07 -3.43 -34.07
N THR A 1098 31.51 -4.68 -34.28
CA THR A 1098 32.70 -5.26 -33.63
C THR A 1098 33.57 -6.01 -34.61
N GLU A 1099 34.85 -6.23 -34.26
CA GLU A 1099 35.78 -7.01 -35.08
C GLU A 1099 35.33 -8.48 -35.22
N ILE A 1100 34.75 -9.06 -34.16
CA ILE A 1100 34.26 -10.45 -34.18
C ILE A 1100 33.04 -10.58 -35.11
N LEU A 1101 32.09 -9.65 -35.03
CA LEU A 1101 30.94 -9.60 -35.93
C LEU A 1101 31.36 -9.39 -37.37
N ARG A 1102 32.30 -8.47 -37.62
CA ARG A 1102 32.84 -8.23 -38.97
C ARG A 1102 33.46 -9.50 -39.54
N ARG A 1103 34.29 -10.21 -38.77
CA ARG A 1103 34.88 -11.48 -39.20
C ARG A 1103 33.82 -12.53 -39.55
N ARG A 1104 32.81 -12.71 -38.69
CA ARG A 1104 31.72 -13.68 -38.92
C ARG A 1104 30.84 -13.28 -40.11
N ALA A 1105 30.51 -12.00 -40.26
CA ALA A 1105 29.69 -11.49 -41.35
C ALA A 1105 30.41 -11.62 -42.70
N VAL A 1106 31.71 -11.27 -42.78
CA VAL A 1106 32.52 -11.48 -44.00
C VAL A 1106 32.55 -12.96 -44.40
N TRP A 1107 32.68 -13.86 -43.42
CA TRP A 1107 32.66 -15.30 -43.67
C TRP A 1107 31.32 -15.81 -44.20
N ALA A 1108 30.21 -15.32 -43.64
CA ALA A 1108 28.87 -15.67 -44.11
C ALA A 1108 28.60 -15.12 -45.52
N VAL A 1109 28.96 -13.85 -45.75
CA VAL A 1109 28.76 -13.17 -47.03
C VAL A 1109 29.58 -13.81 -48.15
N GLU A 1110 30.83 -14.20 -47.91
CA GLU A 1110 31.63 -14.94 -48.91
C GLU A 1110 30.91 -16.20 -49.39
N ARG A 1111 30.31 -16.97 -48.47
CA ARG A 1111 29.59 -18.20 -48.79
C ARG A 1111 28.28 -17.95 -49.52
N ILE A 1112 27.54 -16.91 -49.13
CA ILE A 1112 26.32 -16.47 -49.83
C ILE A 1112 26.65 -16.10 -51.28
N LEU A 1113 27.75 -15.39 -51.51
CA LEU A 1113 28.24 -14.95 -52.82
C LEU A 1113 28.77 -16.07 -53.72
N ARG A 1114 28.85 -17.32 -53.24
CA ARG A 1114 29.14 -18.47 -54.10
C ARG A 1114 27.96 -18.81 -55.04
N THR A 1115 26.77 -18.29 -54.75
CA THR A 1115 25.58 -18.44 -55.59
C THR A 1115 25.56 -17.33 -56.63
N GLU A 1116 25.67 -17.68 -57.92
CA GLU A 1116 25.85 -16.72 -59.03
C GLU A 1116 24.73 -15.67 -59.11
N GLU A 1117 23.47 -16.08 -58.90
CA GLU A 1117 22.31 -15.17 -58.94
C GLU A 1117 22.40 -14.08 -57.87
N ILE A 1118 22.75 -14.47 -56.63
CA ILE A 1118 22.88 -13.54 -55.51
C ILE A 1118 24.13 -12.68 -55.65
N ALA A 1119 25.24 -13.25 -56.16
CA ALA A 1119 26.45 -12.49 -56.44
C ALA A 1119 26.22 -11.40 -57.49
N TYR A 1120 25.44 -11.71 -58.53
CA TYR A 1120 25.04 -10.73 -59.54
C TYR A 1120 24.22 -9.60 -58.92
N ASP A 1121 23.20 -9.92 -58.10
CA ASP A 1121 22.35 -8.93 -57.45
C ASP A 1121 23.15 -8.01 -56.49
N ILE A 1122 24.09 -8.58 -55.72
CA ILE A 1122 24.91 -7.83 -54.76
C ILE A 1122 26.04 -7.06 -55.45
N SER A 1123 26.50 -7.45 -56.65
CA SER A 1123 27.60 -6.78 -57.36
C SER A 1123 27.34 -5.30 -57.66
N GLY A 1124 26.06 -4.92 -57.75
CA GLY A 1124 25.60 -3.53 -57.93
C GLY A 1124 25.59 -2.69 -56.66
N ASP A 1125 25.70 -3.29 -55.47
CA ASP A 1125 25.68 -2.59 -54.19
C ASP A 1125 27.06 -2.04 -53.82
N LEU A 1126 27.22 -0.71 -53.94
CA LEU A 1126 28.46 -0.02 -53.64
C LEU A 1126 28.84 -0.09 -52.14
N ASN A 1127 27.86 -0.17 -51.25
CA ASN A 1127 28.09 -0.18 -49.81
C ASN A 1127 28.70 -1.53 -49.38
N VAL A 1128 28.13 -2.63 -49.86
CA VAL A 1128 28.65 -3.98 -49.59
C VAL A 1128 30.06 -4.15 -50.16
N GLY A 1129 30.29 -3.68 -51.39
CA GLY A 1129 31.62 -3.68 -51.99
C GLY A 1129 32.65 -2.88 -51.18
N THR A 1130 32.24 -1.73 -50.62
CA THR A 1130 33.11 -0.87 -49.80
C THR A 1130 33.43 -1.54 -48.46
N ALA A 1131 32.44 -2.13 -47.78
CA ALA A 1131 32.64 -2.86 -46.52
C ALA A 1131 33.56 -4.08 -46.68
N LEU A 1132 33.46 -4.83 -47.78
CA LEU A 1132 34.36 -5.95 -48.10
C LEU A 1132 35.80 -5.47 -48.39
N VAL A 1133 35.97 -4.35 -49.10
CA VAL A 1133 37.30 -3.74 -49.30
C VAL A 1133 37.90 -3.28 -47.98
N GLU A 1134 37.09 -2.71 -47.08
CA GLU A 1134 37.53 -2.30 -45.76
C GLU A 1134 37.98 -3.50 -44.92
N ALA A 1135 37.20 -4.58 -44.92
CA ALA A 1135 37.58 -5.85 -44.28
C ALA A 1135 38.86 -6.45 -44.88
N PHE A 1136 39.05 -6.37 -46.20
CA PHE A 1136 40.28 -6.80 -46.88
C PHE A 1136 41.52 -5.97 -46.50
N ARG A 1137 41.35 -4.66 -46.26
CA ARG A 1137 42.46 -3.77 -45.88
C ARG A 1137 42.82 -3.88 -44.40
N HIS A 1138 41.82 -3.99 -43.54
CA HIS A 1138 41.97 -3.80 -42.09
C HIS A 1138 41.70 -5.03 -41.25
N GLY A 1139 41.15 -6.12 -41.81
CA GLY A 1139 40.88 -7.36 -41.07
C GLY A 1139 42.13 -8.13 -40.65
N ASP A 1140 41.96 -9.14 -39.80
CA ASP A 1140 42.98 -10.15 -39.50
C ASP A 1140 43.29 -11.02 -40.73
N TYR A 1141 44.36 -11.83 -40.69
CA TYR A 1141 44.82 -12.60 -41.84
C TYR A 1141 43.70 -13.46 -42.49
N THR A 1142 42.88 -14.11 -41.68
CA THR A 1142 41.77 -14.96 -42.13
C THR A 1142 40.60 -14.15 -42.70
N THR A 1143 40.24 -13.04 -42.08
CA THR A 1143 39.20 -12.13 -42.60
C THR A 1143 39.63 -11.53 -43.93
N ARG A 1144 40.90 -11.17 -44.10
CA ARG A 1144 41.42 -10.65 -45.38
C ARG A 1144 41.31 -11.66 -46.50
N GLN A 1145 41.72 -12.90 -46.27
CA GLN A 1145 41.62 -13.96 -47.28
C GLN A 1145 40.16 -14.21 -47.69
N THR A 1146 39.26 -14.21 -46.71
CA THR A 1146 37.83 -14.44 -46.95
C THR A 1146 37.19 -13.25 -47.69
N ALA A 1147 37.55 -12.02 -47.31
CA ALA A 1147 37.12 -10.81 -48.01
C ALA A 1147 37.67 -10.75 -49.44
N GLU A 1148 38.91 -11.21 -49.68
CA GLU A 1148 39.49 -11.31 -51.03
C GLU A 1148 38.68 -12.26 -51.91
N GLN A 1149 38.25 -13.40 -51.37
CA GLN A 1149 37.40 -14.36 -52.08
C GLN A 1149 36.02 -13.77 -52.37
N ALA A 1150 35.37 -13.14 -51.38
CA ALA A 1150 34.10 -12.44 -51.56
C ALA A 1150 34.17 -11.37 -52.67
N LEU A 1151 35.24 -10.57 -52.69
CA LEU A 1151 35.48 -9.53 -53.70
C LEU A 1151 35.69 -10.10 -55.13
N LYS A 1152 36.19 -11.33 -55.25
CA LYS A 1152 36.29 -12.04 -56.54
C LYS A 1152 34.93 -12.50 -57.05
N HIS A 1153 33.98 -12.83 -56.17
CA HIS A 1153 32.63 -13.24 -56.56
C HIS A 1153 31.79 -12.09 -57.12
N ILE A 1154 32.06 -10.85 -56.73
CA ILE A 1154 31.37 -9.64 -57.21
C ILE A 1154 32.19 -8.83 -58.23
N ASP A 1155 33.19 -9.46 -58.89
CA ASP A 1155 34.04 -8.88 -59.93
C ASP A 1155 34.78 -7.58 -59.54
N LYS A 1156 34.98 -7.33 -58.24
CA LYS A 1156 35.79 -6.20 -57.73
C LYS A 1156 37.28 -6.52 -57.68
N LEU A 1157 37.64 -7.81 -57.67
CA LEU A 1157 38.99 -8.31 -57.86
C LEU A 1157 39.03 -9.32 -59.00
N PRO A 1158 40.04 -9.26 -59.90
CA PRO A 1158 40.16 -10.21 -61.00
C PRO A 1158 40.37 -11.64 -60.51
N ASN A 1159 39.56 -12.57 -61.03
CA ASN A 1159 39.65 -13.98 -60.71
C ASN A 1159 40.67 -14.69 -61.64
N PHE A 1160 41.94 -14.74 -61.25
CA PHE A 1160 43.01 -15.34 -62.07
C PHE A 1160 43.00 -16.88 -62.12
N SER A 1161 42.10 -17.54 -61.37
CA SER A 1161 42.03 -19.01 -61.27
C SER A 1161 41.54 -19.70 -62.56
N GLY A 1162 40.80 -19.00 -63.42
CA GLY A 1162 40.29 -19.52 -64.70
C GLY A 1162 41.23 -19.40 -65.90
N ILE A 1163 42.38 -18.72 -65.76
CA ILE A 1163 43.30 -18.47 -66.90
C ILE A 1163 44.17 -19.70 -67.23
N PHE A 1164 44.25 -20.71 -66.35
CA PHE A 1164 45.15 -21.86 -66.52
C PHE A 1164 44.49 -23.21 -66.85
N THR A 1165 43.18 -23.30 -67.08
CA THR A 1165 42.52 -24.57 -67.43
C THR A 1165 41.67 -24.50 -68.70
N LYS A 1166 42.36 -24.47 -69.85
CA LYS A 1166 42.01 -25.22 -71.07
C LYS A 1166 43.03 -24.96 -72.19
N LYS A 1167 44.08 -25.79 -72.22
CA LYS A 1167 44.75 -26.18 -73.46
C LYS A 1167 45.16 -27.65 -73.34
N GLY A 1168 44.49 -28.52 -74.08
CA GLY A 1168 44.95 -29.86 -74.41
C GLY A 1168 43.86 -30.93 -74.34
N GLY A 1169 43.43 -31.41 -75.52
CA GLY A 1169 42.74 -32.70 -75.72
C GLY A 1169 41.25 -32.58 -75.97
#